data_AF-A0AB39M800-F1
#
_entry.id   AF-A0AB39M800-F1
#
_cell.length_a   1.000
_cell.length_b   1.000
_cell.length_c   1.000
_cell.angle_alpha   90.00
_cell.angle_beta   90.00
_cell.angle_gamma   90.00
#
_symmetry.space_group_name_H-M   'P 1'
#
loop_
_entity.id
_entity.type
_entity.pdbx_description
1 polymer ?
#
loop_
_entity_poly.entity_id
_entity_poly.type
_entity_poly.pdbx_seq_one_letter_code
_entity_poly.pdbx_strand_id
1 'polypeptide(L)'
;MNDVRRGRLKVYLGAAPGVGKTYRMLDEARRRAARGADVVVGFAECHGRPLTEAMLDGLEVVPRSPCAYRGGYFEEMDLPAVLARRPEVAVVDEFAHSNVPGGGRNAKRWQDIDVLLAAGIDVVTAVNVQHLASLKDVVEKITGVPQHETVPDDVVRRARQIELIDMPPEGLRRRMAHGNIYAPEKIDAALANYFRPGNLTALRQLALLWVADRVDEALHTYRAEHAIGGVWETRERVVVALTGGPEGDTLIRRAARIADRSAGGDLLAVHVTRSDGLAAGVSHASLARQRRLVEDLGGSYHSVVGDGVATALVDFARTENATQLVLGTSRRGRLERFLTGPGTGETVTELSGDIDVHRVTHERAGRGTLLPSRRRTLSTARLIAGPVAGLVLPVLLTFCLAQARGTVNLTSEALLFLLAVVGVACIGGVASAVIASVTASLLLNYWFIPPIGQFTLDDPNALLALGVFTVVAATVAAVVDRSLRLSRRSARATAEAETMSSLAGSIVRGGQTIPALLERTRETFGTDSAELVDAPPDHEVGSGVTTVPAGPGAYLVLRGRTLSSSERRVLAAFAAHVGSAVERAQLAEAAAEIEPVKAADRLRTALLRAVGHDLRTPLAAGWAAVTSLRGRDVEFSEEDRDELLATADESMAKLNRLLENLLDLSRLEAGVLPLNLRATSLEEVLPMALADVPDVDLRDVESIPPVLVDPPLLERVIANLAGNAARHTPAGRRVMVTASALGGRVELRVVDRGPGLPTTGRERLFEPFQRLGDTDNTTGLGLGLALARGLTEAMNGSLTPEDTPGGGLTMVVSLPLADRASQADPATATPTSHRAP
;
A
#
# COMPACT_ATOMS: atom_id res chain seq x y z
N MET A 1 -3.36 -3.74 -51.74
CA MET A 1 -4.54 -3.88 -50.87
C MET A 1 -4.91 -2.48 -50.40
N ASN A 2 -6.13 -2.01 -50.68
CA ASN A 2 -6.59 -0.72 -50.19
C ASN A 2 -6.58 -0.75 -48.65
N ASP A 3 -5.86 0.18 -48.04
CA ASP A 3 -5.71 0.31 -46.59
C ASP A 3 -7.05 0.79 -46.01
N VAL A 4 -7.91 -0.16 -45.62
CA VAL A 4 -9.24 0.17 -45.08
C VAL A 4 -9.04 0.83 -43.73
N ARG A 5 -9.43 2.09 -43.63
CA ARG A 5 -9.38 2.86 -42.37
C ARG A 5 -10.14 2.09 -41.29
N ARG A 6 -9.47 1.76 -40.18
CA ARG A 6 -10.11 1.17 -39.00
C ARG A 6 -11.22 2.09 -38.45
N GLY A 7 -12.36 1.50 -38.13
CA GLY A 7 -13.51 2.17 -37.52
C GLY A 7 -13.19 2.73 -36.13
N ARG A 8 -14.05 3.61 -35.64
CA ARG A 8 -13.92 4.31 -34.35
C ARG A 8 -14.88 3.71 -33.33
N LEU A 9 -14.35 3.46 -32.13
CA LEU A 9 -15.13 2.97 -31.00
C LEU A 9 -15.55 4.12 -30.08
N LYS A 10 -16.84 4.20 -29.77
CA LYS A 10 -17.42 5.06 -28.73
C LYS A 10 -18.05 4.20 -27.63
N VAL A 11 -17.65 4.43 -26.38
CA VAL A 11 -18.09 3.64 -25.22
C VAL A 11 -18.85 4.51 -24.23
N TYR A 12 -20.05 4.07 -23.85
CA TYR A 12 -20.79 4.62 -22.72
C TYR A 12 -20.45 3.84 -21.45
N LEU A 13 -19.67 4.44 -20.56
CA LEU A 13 -19.26 3.83 -19.29
C LEU A 13 -20.24 4.25 -18.18
N GLY A 14 -20.75 3.29 -17.41
CA GLY A 14 -21.58 3.59 -16.24
C GLY A 14 -21.03 3.01 -14.95
N ALA A 15 -21.29 3.69 -13.84
CA ALA A 15 -20.89 3.22 -12.51
C ALA A 15 -21.67 1.97 -12.05
N ALA A 16 -22.91 1.80 -12.52
CA ALA A 16 -23.76 0.68 -12.12
C ALA A 16 -24.79 0.33 -13.21
N PRO A 17 -25.40 -0.86 -13.17
CA PRO A 17 -26.59 -1.18 -13.95
C PRO A 17 -27.73 -0.17 -13.71
N GLY A 18 -28.52 0.11 -14.74
CA GLY A 18 -29.69 1.00 -14.62
C GLY A 18 -29.42 2.51 -14.68
N VAL A 19 -28.16 2.96 -14.73
CA VAL A 19 -27.84 4.40 -14.89
C VAL A 19 -28.29 4.99 -16.24
N GLY A 20 -28.60 4.13 -17.23
CA GLY A 20 -29.15 4.53 -18.53
C GLY A 20 -28.18 4.46 -19.72
N LYS A 21 -27.13 3.64 -19.64
CA LYS A 21 -26.12 3.49 -20.71
C LYS A 21 -26.74 3.07 -22.05
N THR A 22 -27.52 1.98 -22.08
CA THR A 22 -28.20 1.48 -23.29
C THR A 22 -29.12 2.54 -23.90
N TYR A 23 -29.89 3.25 -23.06
CA TYR A 23 -30.74 4.34 -23.51
C TYR A 23 -29.93 5.45 -24.19
N ARG A 24 -28.79 5.87 -23.59
CA ARG A 24 -27.90 6.88 -24.16
C ARG A 24 -27.19 6.40 -25.44
N MET A 25 -26.84 5.13 -25.50
CA MET A 25 -26.28 4.48 -26.67
C MET A 25 -27.27 4.50 -27.85
N LEU A 26 -28.54 4.16 -27.61
CA LEU A 26 -29.59 4.22 -28.63
C LEU A 26 -29.98 5.66 -28.99
N ASP A 27 -29.96 6.60 -28.04
CA ASP A 27 -30.14 8.04 -28.32
C ASP A 27 -29.06 8.56 -29.27
N GLU A 28 -27.80 8.18 -29.06
CA GLU A 28 -26.71 8.48 -29.99
C GLU A 28 -26.96 7.90 -31.39
N ALA A 29 -27.43 6.66 -31.47
CA ALA A 29 -27.76 5.99 -32.73
C ALA A 29 -28.86 6.75 -33.49
N ARG A 30 -29.97 7.10 -32.83
CA ARG A 30 -31.06 7.91 -33.41
C ARG A 30 -30.58 9.27 -33.88
N ARG A 31 -29.76 9.96 -33.07
CA ARG A 31 -29.21 11.28 -33.46
C ARG A 31 -28.31 11.19 -34.69
N ARG A 32 -27.57 10.08 -34.86
CA ARG A 32 -26.75 9.86 -36.07
C ARG A 32 -27.61 9.54 -37.28
N ALA A 33 -28.59 8.64 -37.14
CA ALA A 33 -29.55 8.32 -38.20
C ALA A 33 -30.35 9.55 -38.66
N ALA A 34 -30.81 10.39 -37.72
CA ALA A 34 -31.51 11.64 -38.01
C ALA A 34 -30.63 12.68 -38.74
N ARG A 35 -29.29 12.58 -38.62
CA ARG A 35 -28.32 13.39 -39.39
C ARG A 35 -27.96 12.77 -40.74
N GLY A 36 -28.56 11.63 -41.10
CA GLY A 36 -28.34 10.94 -42.38
C GLY A 36 -27.19 9.93 -42.39
N ALA A 37 -26.62 9.56 -41.24
CA ALA A 37 -25.64 8.47 -41.18
C ALA A 37 -26.32 7.10 -41.33
N ASP A 38 -25.62 6.13 -41.94
CA ASP A 38 -26.11 4.75 -42.05
C ASP A 38 -25.88 3.98 -40.74
N VAL A 39 -26.93 3.79 -39.96
CA VAL A 39 -26.87 3.23 -38.60
C VAL A 39 -27.66 1.94 -38.52
N VAL A 40 -27.03 0.88 -38.01
CA VAL A 40 -27.64 -0.42 -37.79
C VAL A 40 -27.46 -0.86 -36.34
N VAL A 41 -28.49 -1.43 -35.73
CA VAL A 41 -28.41 -2.09 -34.43
C VAL A 41 -28.05 -3.55 -34.65
N GLY A 42 -26.78 -3.89 -34.38
CA GLY A 42 -26.30 -5.26 -34.45
C GLY A 42 -26.74 -6.08 -33.24
N PHE A 43 -26.73 -5.47 -32.05
CA PHE A 43 -27.28 -6.07 -30.85
C PHE A 43 -27.63 -4.98 -29.82
N ALA A 44 -28.82 -5.05 -29.24
CA ALA A 44 -29.22 -4.22 -28.12
C ALA A 44 -30.07 -5.03 -27.15
N GLU A 45 -29.79 -4.93 -25.85
CA GLU A 45 -30.53 -5.64 -24.81
C GLU A 45 -31.36 -4.65 -23.99
N CYS A 46 -32.67 -4.65 -24.21
CA CYS A 46 -33.58 -3.69 -23.58
C CYS A 46 -34.17 -4.19 -22.25
N HIS A 47 -34.04 -5.48 -21.92
CA HIS A 47 -34.58 -6.11 -20.72
C HIS A 47 -36.07 -5.83 -20.46
N GLY A 48 -36.89 -5.75 -21.51
CA GLY A 48 -38.34 -5.51 -21.37
C GLY A 48 -38.69 -4.09 -20.95
N ARG A 49 -37.80 -3.10 -21.13
CA ARG A 49 -38.00 -1.71 -20.68
C ARG A 49 -38.67 -0.87 -21.78
N PRO A 50 -39.94 -0.45 -21.64
CA PRO A 50 -40.71 0.18 -22.73
C PRO A 50 -40.06 1.44 -23.29
N LEU A 51 -39.50 2.30 -22.42
CA LEU A 51 -38.83 3.53 -22.84
C LEU A 51 -37.51 3.28 -23.59
N THR A 52 -36.86 2.14 -23.37
CA THR A 52 -35.62 1.78 -24.08
C THR A 52 -35.94 1.06 -25.37
N GLU A 53 -36.99 0.22 -25.39
CA GLU A 53 -37.50 -0.43 -26.59
C GLU A 53 -38.00 0.58 -27.63
N ALA A 54 -38.73 1.62 -27.19
CA ALA A 54 -39.17 2.71 -28.06
C ALA A 54 -37.99 3.48 -28.72
N MET A 55 -36.76 3.35 -28.20
CA MET A 55 -35.59 3.95 -28.84
C MET A 55 -35.13 3.17 -30.07
N LEU A 56 -35.52 1.90 -30.22
CA LEU A 56 -35.28 1.10 -31.42
C LEU A 56 -36.19 1.52 -32.59
N ASP A 57 -37.33 2.17 -32.31
CA ASP A 57 -38.26 2.61 -33.33
C ASP A 57 -37.57 3.55 -34.34
N GLY A 58 -37.60 3.15 -35.61
CA GLY A 58 -36.98 3.90 -36.72
C GLY A 58 -35.50 3.59 -36.94
N LEU A 59 -34.90 2.65 -36.20
CA LEU A 59 -33.56 2.11 -36.47
C LEU A 59 -33.66 0.74 -37.17
N GLU A 60 -32.76 0.47 -38.10
CA GLU A 60 -32.61 -0.86 -38.69
C GLU A 60 -31.98 -1.81 -37.66
N VAL A 61 -32.63 -2.95 -37.37
CA VAL A 61 -32.16 -3.94 -36.39
C VAL A 61 -31.83 -5.24 -37.11
N VAL A 62 -30.60 -5.74 -36.95
CA VAL A 62 -30.20 -7.05 -37.48
C VAL A 62 -30.84 -8.15 -36.64
N PRO A 63 -31.50 -9.15 -37.27
CA PRO A 63 -32.05 -10.28 -36.54
C PRO A 63 -30.99 -11.01 -35.71
N ARG A 64 -31.35 -11.37 -34.48
CA ARG A 64 -30.47 -12.11 -33.57
C ARG A 64 -30.31 -13.56 -34.07
N SER A 65 -29.11 -14.11 -33.90
CA SER A 65 -28.80 -15.49 -34.29
C SER A 65 -29.17 -16.46 -33.15
N PRO A 66 -30.05 -17.46 -33.36
CA PRO A 66 -30.39 -18.43 -32.33
C PRO A 66 -29.29 -19.49 -32.15
N CYS A 67 -29.03 -19.88 -30.91
CA CYS A 67 -27.89 -20.70 -30.52
C CYS A 67 -28.32 -21.74 -29.48
N ALA A 68 -28.13 -23.03 -29.76
CA ALA A 68 -28.32 -24.08 -28.77
C ALA A 68 -27.01 -24.39 -28.05
N TYR A 69 -26.98 -24.29 -26.72
CA TYR A 69 -25.81 -24.63 -25.91
C TYR A 69 -26.22 -25.20 -24.56
N ARG A 70 -25.60 -26.32 -24.16
CA ARG A 70 -25.89 -27.04 -22.89
C ARG A 70 -27.39 -27.28 -22.63
N GLY A 71 -28.17 -27.59 -23.67
CA GLY A 71 -29.61 -27.85 -23.55
C GLY A 71 -30.50 -26.60 -23.44
N GLY A 72 -29.95 -25.39 -23.48
CA GLY A 72 -30.69 -24.12 -23.54
C GLY A 72 -30.61 -23.45 -24.91
N TYR A 73 -31.58 -22.57 -25.19
CA TYR A 73 -31.60 -21.71 -26.38
C TYR A 73 -31.22 -20.27 -25.98
N PHE A 74 -30.23 -19.71 -26.67
CA PHE A 74 -29.70 -18.36 -26.46
C PHE A 74 -29.76 -17.56 -27.76
N GLU A 75 -29.94 -16.25 -27.65
CA GLU A 75 -29.87 -15.33 -28.79
C GLU A 75 -28.56 -14.54 -28.75
N GLU A 76 -27.82 -14.55 -29.85
CA GLU A 76 -26.52 -13.86 -29.97
C GLU A 76 -26.54 -12.86 -31.13
N MET A 77 -25.56 -11.95 -31.15
CA MET A 77 -25.35 -11.06 -32.28
C MET A 77 -24.95 -11.86 -33.54
N ASP A 78 -25.59 -11.56 -34.67
CA ASP A 78 -25.18 -12.10 -35.97
C ASP A 78 -24.06 -11.23 -36.58
N LEU A 79 -22.82 -11.45 -36.13
CA LEU A 79 -21.64 -10.74 -36.63
C LEU A 79 -21.50 -10.83 -38.16
N PRO A 80 -21.62 -12.00 -38.81
CA PRO A 80 -21.60 -12.10 -40.28
C PRO A 80 -22.64 -11.22 -40.98
N ALA A 81 -23.87 -11.16 -40.47
CA ALA A 81 -24.92 -10.33 -41.06
C ALA A 81 -24.59 -8.82 -40.95
N VAL A 82 -24.08 -8.37 -39.81
CA VAL A 82 -23.65 -6.96 -39.63
C VAL A 82 -22.50 -6.63 -40.59
N LEU A 83 -21.52 -7.52 -40.74
CA LEU A 83 -20.40 -7.35 -41.66
C LEU A 83 -20.83 -7.35 -43.13
N ALA A 84 -21.82 -8.18 -43.50
CA ALA A 84 -22.37 -8.21 -44.85
C ALA A 84 -23.15 -6.94 -45.17
N ARG A 85 -23.86 -6.38 -44.19
CA ARG A 85 -24.62 -5.12 -44.31
C ARG A 85 -23.74 -3.88 -44.46
N ARG A 86 -22.51 -3.90 -43.93
CA ARG A 86 -21.51 -2.82 -44.00
C ARG A 86 -22.06 -1.42 -43.65
N PRO A 87 -22.69 -1.24 -42.47
CA PRO A 87 -23.16 0.08 -42.06
C PRO A 87 -21.99 1.05 -41.79
N GLU A 88 -22.25 2.36 -41.80
CA GLU A 88 -21.30 3.35 -41.31
C GLU A 88 -21.11 3.21 -39.79
N VAL A 89 -22.21 2.98 -39.07
CA VAL A 89 -22.24 2.84 -37.61
C VAL A 89 -23.03 1.61 -37.19
N ALA A 90 -22.41 0.75 -36.36
CA ALA A 90 -23.08 -0.37 -35.70
C ALA A 90 -23.26 -0.09 -34.20
N VAL A 91 -24.47 -0.33 -33.68
CA VAL A 91 -24.74 -0.33 -32.24
C VAL A 91 -24.65 -1.76 -31.71
N VAL A 92 -23.79 -1.96 -30.71
CA VAL A 92 -23.56 -3.27 -30.10
C VAL A 92 -23.52 -3.10 -28.58
N ASP A 93 -24.59 -3.52 -27.89
CA ASP A 93 -24.66 -3.53 -26.43
C ASP A 93 -23.94 -4.75 -25.82
N GLU A 94 -23.84 -4.76 -24.49
CA GLU A 94 -23.23 -5.83 -23.70
C GLU A 94 -21.75 -6.06 -24.03
N PHE A 95 -20.94 -5.00 -23.95
CA PHE A 95 -19.53 -5.00 -24.37
C PHE A 95 -18.67 -6.10 -23.73
N ALA A 96 -18.98 -6.47 -22.49
CA ALA A 96 -18.24 -7.47 -21.71
C ALA A 96 -18.77 -8.91 -21.84
N HIS A 97 -19.87 -9.09 -22.59
CA HIS A 97 -20.55 -10.37 -22.72
C HIS A 97 -19.64 -11.50 -23.20
N SER A 98 -19.87 -12.68 -22.64
CA SER A 98 -19.19 -13.91 -23.08
C SER A 98 -20.08 -14.62 -24.09
N ASN A 99 -19.65 -14.65 -25.35
CA ASN A 99 -20.43 -15.27 -26.41
C ASN A 99 -20.56 -16.78 -26.17
N VAL A 100 -21.70 -17.34 -26.56
CA VAL A 100 -21.94 -18.79 -26.53
C VAL A 100 -20.88 -19.53 -27.38
N PRO A 101 -20.15 -20.52 -26.81
CA PRO A 101 -19.14 -21.29 -27.54
C PRO A 101 -19.73 -22.11 -28.68
N GLY A 102 -19.13 -22.02 -29.87
CA GLY A 102 -19.51 -22.82 -31.05
C GLY A 102 -19.55 -22.01 -32.36
N GLY A 103 -19.58 -22.70 -33.50
CA GLY A 103 -19.81 -22.09 -34.81
C GLY A 103 -18.76 -21.11 -35.33
N GLY A 104 -17.50 -21.19 -34.86
CA GLY A 104 -16.42 -20.28 -35.30
C GLY A 104 -16.55 -18.85 -34.77
N ARG A 105 -17.37 -18.63 -33.74
CA ARG A 105 -17.56 -17.32 -33.10
C ARG A 105 -16.42 -16.98 -32.15
N ASN A 106 -16.18 -15.69 -31.96
CA ASN A 106 -15.24 -15.23 -30.96
C ASN A 106 -15.74 -15.52 -29.55
N ALA A 107 -14.84 -15.63 -28.58
CA ALA A 107 -15.18 -15.95 -27.19
C ALA A 107 -15.85 -14.79 -26.45
N LYS A 108 -15.58 -13.55 -26.84
CA LYS A 108 -16.06 -12.34 -26.17
C LYS A 108 -16.64 -11.32 -27.14
N ARG A 109 -17.67 -10.59 -26.73
CA ARG A 109 -18.34 -9.58 -27.57
C ARG A 109 -17.41 -8.44 -28.01
N TRP A 110 -16.47 -8.05 -27.15
CA TRP A 110 -15.46 -7.04 -27.52
C TRP A 110 -14.55 -7.50 -28.69
N GLN A 111 -14.37 -8.81 -28.88
CA GLN A 111 -13.64 -9.35 -30.03
C GLN A 111 -14.46 -9.22 -31.32
N ASP A 112 -15.78 -9.44 -31.26
CA ASP A 112 -16.67 -9.19 -32.41
C ASP A 112 -16.65 -7.71 -32.80
N ILE A 113 -16.63 -6.82 -31.82
CA ILE A 113 -16.50 -5.38 -32.04
C ILE A 113 -15.14 -5.05 -32.66
N ASP A 114 -14.05 -5.69 -32.24
CA ASP A 114 -12.74 -5.52 -32.89
C ASP A 114 -12.77 -5.96 -34.37
N VAL A 115 -13.53 -7.01 -34.72
CA VAL A 115 -13.74 -7.42 -36.12
C VAL A 115 -14.53 -6.36 -36.90
N LEU A 116 -15.60 -5.79 -36.32
CA LEU A 116 -16.36 -4.70 -36.94
C LEU A 116 -15.49 -3.45 -37.18
N LEU A 117 -14.70 -3.05 -36.18
CA LEU A 117 -13.78 -1.93 -36.29
C LEU A 117 -12.71 -2.18 -37.36
N ALA A 118 -12.16 -3.41 -37.44
CA ALA A 118 -11.21 -3.78 -38.48
C ALA A 118 -11.82 -3.73 -39.90
N ALA A 119 -13.12 -3.95 -40.03
CA ALA A 119 -13.86 -3.80 -41.28
C ALA A 119 -14.17 -2.33 -41.65
N GLY A 120 -13.80 -1.37 -40.80
CA GLY A 120 -14.01 0.06 -41.02
C GLY A 120 -15.36 0.59 -40.52
N ILE A 121 -16.11 -0.20 -39.74
CA ILE A 121 -17.41 0.18 -39.19
C ILE A 121 -17.21 0.88 -37.84
N ASP A 122 -17.79 2.07 -37.65
CA ASP A 122 -17.78 2.74 -36.35
C ASP A 122 -18.72 2.01 -35.38
N VAL A 123 -18.29 1.78 -34.13
CA VAL A 123 -19.09 1.05 -33.15
C VAL A 123 -19.45 1.93 -31.95
N VAL A 124 -20.73 1.93 -31.57
CA VAL A 124 -21.22 2.53 -30.34
C VAL A 124 -21.65 1.41 -29.39
N THR A 125 -21.06 1.38 -28.19
CA THR A 125 -21.29 0.32 -27.20
C THR A 125 -21.45 0.89 -25.78
N ALA A 126 -21.86 0.04 -24.84
CA ALA A 126 -22.03 0.37 -23.43
C ALA A 126 -21.39 -0.68 -22.52
N VAL A 127 -20.78 -0.21 -21.42
CA VAL A 127 -20.15 -1.07 -20.42
C VAL A 127 -20.28 -0.47 -19.03
N ASN A 128 -20.26 -1.31 -17.99
CA ASN A 128 -20.16 -0.82 -16.62
C ASN A 128 -18.75 -0.98 -16.05
N VAL A 129 -18.45 -0.17 -15.05
CA VAL A 129 -17.19 -0.24 -14.28
C VAL A 129 -16.95 -1.63 -13.67
N GLN A 130 -18.01 -2.37 -13.30
CA GLN A 130 -17.85 -3.73 -12.74
C GLN A 130 -17.29 -4.77 -13.73
N HIS A 131 -17.37 -4.48 -15.03
CA HIS A 131 -16.86 -5.39 -16.06
C HIS A 131 -15.42 -5.08 -16.45
N LEU A 132 -14.80 -4.05 -15.89
CA LEU A 132 -13.39 -3.77 -16.12
C LEU A 132 -12.53 -4.79 -15.37
N ALA A 133 -11.61 -5.44 -16.08
CA ALA A 133 -10.81 -6.52 -15.52
C ALA A 133 -9.98 -6.07 -14.31
N SER A 134 -9.41 -4.86 -14.34
CA SER A 134 -8.61 -4.30 -13.24
C SER A 134 -9.42 -4.02 -11.96
N LEU A 135 -10.72 -3.80 -12.10
CA LEU A 135 -11.60 -3.40 -10.99
C LEU A 135 -12.47 -4.55 -10.46
N LYS A 136 -12.40 -5.73 -11.09
CA LYS A 136 -13.20 -6.91 -10.77
C LYS A 136 -13.17 -7.22 -9.27
N ASP A 137 -11.98 -7.42 -8.70
CA ASP A 137 -11.82 -7.87 -7.32
C ASP A 137 -12.26 -6.82 -6.30
N VAL A 138 -12.07 -5.53 -6.63
CA VAL A 138 -12.50 -4.40 -5.78
C VAL A 138 -14.02 -4.28 -5.81
N VAL A 139 -14.63 -4.42 -6.98
CA VAL A 139 -16.09 -4.37 -7.14
C VAL A 139 -16.77 -5.56 -6.47
N GLU A 140 -16.19 -6.75 -6.55
CA GLU A 140 -16.70 -7.94 -5.85
C GLU A 140 -16.68 -7.74 -4.33
N LYS A 141 -15.60 -7.16 -3.77
CA LYS A 141 -15.53 -6.80 -2.34
C LYS A 141 -16.58 -5.78 -1.92
N ILE A 142 -16.93 -4.83 -2.80
CA ILE A 142 -17.93 -3.80 -2.51
C ILE A 142 -19.36 -4.36 -2.63
N THR A 143 -19.62 -5.13 -3.68
CA THR A 143 -20.99 -5.55 -4.04
C THR A 143 -21.38 -6.92 -3.49
N GLY A 144 -20.40 -7.75 -3.11
CA GLY A 144 -20.61 -9.14 -2.68
C GLY A 144 -21.00 -10.10 -3.81
N VAL A 145 -21.01 -9.63 -5.07
CA VAL A 145 -21.45 -10.41 -6.23
C VAL A 145 -20.27 -10.67 -7.17
N PRO A 146 -19.87 -11.93 -7.39
CA PRO A 146 -18.76 -12.27 -8.28
C PRO A 146 -19.04 -11.91 -9.73
N GLN A 147 -18.11 -11.18 -10.35
CA GLN A 147 -18.23 -10.77 -11.76
C GLN A 147 -17.51 -11.76 -12.68
N HIS A 148 -18.30 -12.44 -13.52
CA HIS A 148 -17.82 -13.48 -14.43
C HIS A 148 -17.50 -12.93 -15.83
N GLU A 149 -18.16 -11.83 -16.19
CA GLU A 149 -18.00 -11.16 -17.48
C GLU A 149 -17.12 -9.93 -17.34
N THR A 150 -15.94 -10.00 -17.95
CA THR A 150 -14.96 -8.94 -17.93
C THR A 150 -14.44 -8.58 -19.33
N VAL A 151 -14.03 -7.33 -19.45
CA VAL A 151 -13.30 -6.78 -20.59
C VAL A 151 -11.95 -6.22 -20.10
N PRO A 152 -10.84 -6.51 -20.80
CA PRO A 152 -9.54 -5.90 -20.50
C PRO A 152 -9.60 -4.37 -20.59
N ASP A 153 -8.93 -3.69 -19.66
CA ASP A 153 -8.92 -2.24 -19.57
C ASP A 153 -8.35 -1.56 -20.82
N ASP A 154 -7.31 -2.14 -21.43
CA ASP A 154 -6.70 -1.66 -22.67
C ASP A 154 -7.70 -1.66 -23.83
N VAL A 155 -8.54 -2.70 -23.93
CA VAL A 155 -9.58 -2.80 -24.96
C VAL A 155 -10.56 -1.64 -24.86
N VAL A 156 -10.97 -1.28 -23.65
CA VAL A 156 -11.86 -0.13 -23.40
C VAL A 156 -11.10 1.19 -23.63
N ARG A 157 -9.84 1.27 -23.21
CA ARG A 157 -8.99 2.46 -23.36
C ARG A 157 -8.69 2.79 -24.82
N ARG A 158 -8.64 1.81 -25.72
CA ARG A 158 -8.52 2.04 -27.18
C ARG A 158 -9.73 2.78 -27.79
N ALA A 159 -10.85 2.90 -27.08
CA ALA A 159 -11.99 3.69 -27.56
C ALA A 159 -11.56 5.13 -27.87
N ARG A 160 -12.03 5.68 -28.99
CA ARG A 160 -11.76 7.09 -29.34
C ARG A 160 -12.45 8.04 -28.37
N GLN A 161 -13.64 7.65 -27.91
CA GLN A 161 -14.44 8.43 -26.99
C GLN A 161 -15.02 7.52 -25.91
N ILE A 162 -14.85 7.90 -24.65
CA ILE A 162 -15.56 7.30 -23.52
C ILE A 162 -16.41 8.40 -22.88
N GLU A 163 -17.70 8.14 -22.73
CA GLU A 163 -18.65 9.05 -22.10
C GLU A 163 -19.14 8.42 -20.79
N LEU A 164 -18.83 9.07 -19.66
CA LEU A 164 -19.28 8.61 -18.35
C LEU A 164 -20.74 9.01 -18.13
N ILE A 165 -21.61 8.02 -17.96
CA ILE A 165 -23.00 8.21 -17.56
C ILE A 165 -23.08 8.19 -16.05
N ASP A 166 -22.98 9.39 -15.46
CA ASP A 166 -23.05 9.58 -14.01
C ASP A 166 -24.49 9.84 -13.54
N MET A 167 -24.88 9.17 -12.47
CA MET A 167 -26.16 9.36 -11.79
C MET A 167 -25.94 9.26 -10.28
N PRO A 168 -26.44 10.23 -9.48
CA PRO A 168 -26.36 10.14 -8.02
C PRO A 168 -27.01 8.85 -7.50
N PRO A 169 -26.45 8.22 -6.45
CA PRO A 169 -27.00 7.01 -5.85
C PRO A 169 -28.50 7.08 -5.54
N GLU A 170 -28.96 8.21 -4.99
CA GLU A 170 -30.38 8.44 -4.66
C GLU A 170 -31.26 8.55 -5.91
N GLY A 171 -30.69 9.06 -7.01
CA GLY A 171 -31.36 9.12 -8.32
C GLY A 171 -31.54 7.73 -8.91
N LEU A 172 -30.50 6.89 -8.85
CA LEU A 172 -30.56 5.52 -9.35
C LEU A 172 -31.52 4.66 -8.53
N ARG A 173 -31.47 4.76 -7.20
CA ARG A 173 -32.41 4.06 -6.30
C ARG A 173 -33.85 4.51 -6.52
N ARG A 174 -34.10 5.81 -6.73
CA ARG A 174 -35.45 6.30 -7.09
C ARG A 174 -35.94 5.70 -8.41
N ARG A 175 -35.10 5.65 -9.45
CA ARG A 175 -35.50 5.02 -10.73
C ARG A 175 -35.83 3.55 -10.55
N MET A 176 -35.08 2.86 -9.69
CA MET A 176 -35.31 1.46 -9.36
C MET A 176 -36.62 1.26 -8.60
N ALA A 177 -36.91 2.08 -7.57
CA ALA A 177 -38.15 2.01 -6.80
C ALA A 177 -39.41 2.28 -7.65
N HIS A 178 -39.30 3.10 -8.69
CA HIS A 178 -40.39 3.32 -9.66
C HIS A 178 -40.52 2.21 -10.72
N GLY A 179 -39.79 1.10 -10.61
CA GLY A 179 -39.89 -0.04 -11.54
C GLY A 179 -39.22 0.17 -12.91
N ASN A 180 -38.41 1.21 -13.09
CA ASN A 180 -37.83 1.53 -14.40
C ASN A 180 -36.58 0.69 -14.76
N ILE A 181 -36.12 -0.20 -13.87
CA ILE A 181 -34.84 -0.92 -14.01
C ILE A 181 -35.01 -2.44 -13.87
N TYR A 182 -35.80 -2.91 -12.89
CA TYR A 182 -36.08 -4.32 -12.63
C TYR A 182 -37.60 -4.55 -12.50
N ALA A 183 -38.03 -5.80 -12.74
CA ALA A 183 -39.38 -6.24 -12.44
C ALA A 183 -39.70 -6.09 -10.94
N PRO A 184 -40.95 -5.75 -10.56
CA PRO A 184 -41.34 -5.43 -9.18
C PRO A 184 -40.84 -6.41 -8.13
N GLU A 185 -40.90 -7.70 -8.43
CA GLU A 185 -40.52 -8.82 -7.55
C GLU A 185 -39.03 -8.82 -7.13
N LYS A 186 -38.14 -8.20 -7.93
CA LYS A 186 -36.69 -8.18 -7.66
C LYS A 186 -36.19 -6.86 -7.11
N ILE A 187 -37.06 -5.85 -6.98
CA ILE A 187 -36.67 -4.48 -6.59
C ILE A 187 -36.15 -4.45 -5.15
N ASP A 188 -36.90 -5.00 -4.20
CA ASP A 188 -36.56 -4.91 -2.77
C ASP A 188 -35.28 -5.66 -2.44
N ALA A 189 -35.11 -6.87 -2.98
CA ALA A 189 -33.90 -7.67 -2.80
C ALA A 189 -32.65 -6.98 -3.37
N ALA A 190 -32.77 -6.35 -4.55
CA ALA A 190 -31.63 -5.67 -5.16
C ALA A 190 -31.35 -4.29 -4.52
N LEU A 191 -32.37 -3.56 -4.02
CA LEU A 191 -32.19 -2.35 -3.21
C LEU A 191 -31.54 -2.64 -1.85
N ALA A 192 -31.87 -3.79 -1.26
CA ALA A 192 -31.30 -4.25 0.00
C ALA A 192 -29.87 -4.80 -0.13
N ASN A 193 -29.38 -5.10 -1.34
CA ASN A 193 -28.06 -5.69 -1.59
C ASN A 193 -27.19 -4.83 -2.51
N TYR A 194 -27.22 -5.08 -3.83
CA TYR A 194 -26.32 -4.43 -4.79
C TYR A 194 -26.48 -2.89 -4.81
N PHE A 195 -27.73 -2.38 -4.73
CA PHE A 195 -28.05 -0.95 -4.86
C PHE A 195 -28.08 -0.19 -3.52
N ARG A 196 -27.31 -0.64 -2.53
CA ARG A 196 -27.07 0.11 -1.28
C ARG A 196 -26.38 1.46 -1.59
N PRO A 197 -26.71 2.56 -0.89
CA PRO A 197 -26.07 3.86 -1.10
C PRO A 197 -24.54 3.82 -1.01
N GLY A 198 -23.98 3.06 -0.06
CA GLY A 198 -22.54 2.87 0.09
C GLY A 198 -21.90 2.23 -1.15
N ASN A 199 -22.48 1.12 -1.64
CA ASN A 199 -22.00 0.40 -2.82
C ASN A 199 -22.04 1.30 -4.06
N LEU A 200 -23.16 1.99 -4.29
CA LEU A 200 -23.32 2.89 -5.44
C LEU A 200 -22.37 4.09 -5.38
N THR A 201 -22.10 4.62 -4.18
CA THR A 201 -21.13 5.71 -3.99
C THR A 201 -19.71 5.25 -4.32
N ALA A 202 -19.33 4.06 -3.85
CA ALA A 202 -18.01 3.49 -4.11
C ALA A 202 -17.83 3.17 -5.60
N LEU A 203 -18.82 2.55 -6.25
CA LEU A 203 -18.79 2.28 -7.70
C LEU A 203 -18.71 3.57 -8.53
N ARG A 204 -19.43 4.63 -8.11
CA ARG A 204 -19.35 5.95 -8.74
C ARG A 204 -17.95 6.56 -8.62
N GLN A 205 -17.33 6.47 -7.44
CA GLN A 205 -15.97 6.93 -7.22
C GLN A 205 -14.96 6.15 -8.07
N LEU A 206 -15.08 4.83 -8.14
CA LEU A 206 -14.22 4.00 -8.99
C LEU A 206 -14.35 4.36 -10.47
N ALA A 207 -15.57 4.58 -10.95
CA ALA A 207 -15.80 5.00 -12.34
C ALA A 207 -15.21 6.38 -12.65
N LEU A 208 -15.33 7.35 -11.72
CA LEU A 208 -14.74 8.68 -11.88
C LEU A 208 -13.20 8.64 -11.86
N LEU A 209 -12.62 7.86 -10.93
CA LEU A 209 -11.17 7.71 -10.83
C LEU A 209 -10.59 7.06 -12.10
N TRP A 210 -11.22 5.98 -12.58
CA TRP A 210 -10.77 5.29 -13.78
C TRP A 210 -10.82 6.19 -15.04
N VAL A 211 -11.85 7.04 -15.16
CA VAL A 211 -11.95 8.03 -16.25
C VAL A 211 -10.92 9.13 -16.10
N ALA A 212 -10.64 9.59 -14.88
CA ALA A 212 -9.61 10.60 -14.62
C ALA A 212 -8.21 10.08 -15.03
N ASP A 213 -7.87 8.85 -14.66
CA ASP A 213 -6.58 8.22 -15.04
C ASP A 213 -6.39 8.17 -16.57
N ARG A 214 -7.47 7.97 -17.33
CA ARG A 214 -7.43 8.01 -18.80
C ARG A 214 -7.19 9.41 -19.34
N VAL A 215 -7.79 10.44 -18.75
CA VAL A 215 -7.58 11.83 -19.21
C VAL A 215 -6.11 12.20 -19.06
N ASP A 216 -5.48 11.79 -17.96
CA ASP A 216 -4.05 11.99 -17.74
C ASP A 216 -3.20 11.25 -18.79
N GLU A 217 -3.50 9.98 -19.10
CA GLU A 217 -2.80 9.18 -20.13
C GLU A 217 -2.97 9.73 -21.56
N ALA A 218 -4.18 10.20 -21.92
CA ALA A 218 -4.46 10.83 -23.20
C ALA A 218 -3.74 12.18 -23.35
N LEU A 219 -3.64 12.95 -22.26
CA LEU A 219 -2.86 14.19 -22.22
C LEU A 219 -1.36 13.90 -22.38
N HIS A 220 -0.83 12.86 -21.74
CA HIS A 220 0.55 12.43 -21.92
C HIS A 220 0.84 12.04 -23.37
N THR A 221 -0.04 11.26 -24.00
CA THR A 221 0.10 10.83 -25.40
C THR A 221 0.04 12.03 -26.37
N TYR A 222 -0.94 12.92 -26.19
CA TYR A 222 -1.07 14.13 -27.01
C TYR A 222 0.16 15.04 -26.92
N ARG A 223 0.74 15.19 -25.72
CA ARG A 223 1.99 15.96 -25.51
C ARG A 223 3.19 15.33 -26.21
N ALA A 224 3.32 14.00 -26.13
CA ALA A 224 4.41 13.27 -26.79
C ALA A 224 4.31 13.37 -28.32
N GLU A 225 3.12 13.26 -28.88
CA GLU A 225 2.89 13.33 -30.33
C GLU A 225 3.03 14.75 -30.91
N HIS A 226 2.66 15.78 -30.15
CA HIS A 226 2.65 17.17 -30.64
C HIS A 226 3.87 18.00 -30.19
N ALA A 227 4.85 17.39 -29.50
CA ALA A 227 6.05 18.04 -28.99
C ALA A 227 5.78 19.38 -28.25
N ILE A 228 4.67 19.43 -27.50
CA ILE A 228 4.24 20.64 -26.78
C ILE A 228 5.04 20.73 -25.48
N GLY A 229 6.11 21.52 -25.50
CA GLY A 229 7.00 21.78 -24.36
C GLY A 229 6.47 22.78 -23.32
N GLY A 230 5.22 23.26 -23.47
CA GLY A 230 4.61 24.18 -22.51
C GLY A 230 4.05 23.47 -21.28
N VAL A 231 4.19 24.10 -20.11
CA VAL A 231 3.59 23.68 -18.83
C VAL A 231 2.10 23.99 -18.88
N TRP A 232 1.24 22.97 -18.83
CA TRP A 232 -0.21 23.19 -18.69
C TRP A 232 -0.52 23.41 -17.20
N GLU A 233 -0.90 24.64 -16.85
CA GLU A 233 -1.06 25.18 -15.49
C GLU A 233 -2.31 24.71 -14.74
N THR A 234 -2.48 23.40 -14.51
CA THR A 234 -3.54 22.91 -13.61
C THR A 234 -3.03 22.43 -12.25
N ARG A 235 -1.72 22.23 -12.10
CA ARG A 235 -1.08 21.94 -10.80
C ARG A 235 0.13 22.86 -10.61
N GLU A 236 0.15 23.63 -9.52
CA GLU A 236 1.34 24.42 -9.17
C GLU A 236 2.48 23.48 -8.80
N ARG A 237 3.61 23.59 -9.51
CA ARG A 237 4.85 22.87 -9.18
C ARG A 237 5.85 23.85 -8.62
N VAL A 238 6.03 23.81 -7.31
CA VAL A 238 6.83 24.79 -6.56
C VAL A 238 8.17 24.17 -6.22
N VAL A 239 9.24 24.67 -6.82
CA VAL A 239 10.62 24.28 -6.49
C VAL A 239 11.17 25.19 -5.40
N VAL A 240 11.75 24.64 -4.34
CA VAL A 240 12.45 25.39 -3.29
C VAL A 240 13.94 25.06 -3.28
N ALA A 241 14.78 26.08 -3.43
CA ALA A 241 16.23 25.90 -3.41
C ALA A 241 16.77 25.88 -1.96
N LEU A 242 17.45 24.80 -1.61
CA LEU A 242 18.03 24.59 -0.29
C LEU A 242 19.55 24.77 -0.31
N THR A 243 20.03 25.75 0.45
CA THR A 243 21.46 26.05 0.63
C THR A 243 22.09 25.25 1.79
N GLY A 244 21.29 24.50 2.57
CA GLY A 244 21.74 23.75 3.74
C GLY A 244 21.99 24.59 5.00
N GLY A 245 21.54 25.84 5.00
CA GLY A 245 21.51 26.70 6.19
C GLY A 245 20.14 26.70 6.91
N PRO A 246 20.06 27.25 8.13
CA PRO A 246 18.82 27.30 8.95
C PRO A 246 17.63 28.05 8.33
N GLU A 247 17.79 28.77 7.23
CA GLU A 247 16.72 29.41 6.46
C GLU A 247 15.86 28.41 5.68
N GLY A 248 16.39 27.23 5.37
CA GLY A 248 15.68 26.24 4.55
C GLY A 248 14.34 25.86 5.14
N ASP A 249 14.21 25.74 6.46
CA ASP A 249 12.95 25.43 7.14
C ASP A 249 11.86 26.49 6.90
N THR A 250 12.25 27.77 6.83
CA THR A 250 11.32 28.88 6.51
C THR A 250 10.95 28.87 5.04
N LEU A 251 11.91 28.57 4.15
CA LEU A 251 11.68 28.47 2.71
C LEU A 251 10.73 27.33 2.37
N ILE A 252 10.95 26.15 2.96
CA ILE A 252 10.10 24.96 2.78
C ILE A 252 8.66 25.25 3.21
N ARG A 253 8.46 25.82 4.41
CA ARG A 253 7.11 26.20 4.88
C ARG A 253 6.44 27.30 4.06
N ARG A 254 7.22 28.17 3.40
CA ARG A 254 6.67 29.16 2.47
C ARG A 254 6.28 28.48 1.15
N ALA A 255 7.14 27.62 0.61
CA ALA A 255 6.90 26.88 -0.63
C ALA A 255 5.71 25.92 -0.51
N ALA A 256 5.59 25.18 0.59
CA ALA A 256 4.44 24.31 0.87
C ALA A 256 3.12 25.09 0.86
N ARG A 257 3.07 26.25 1.54
CA ARG A 257 1.89 27.13 1.51
C ARG A 257 1.57 27.68 0.12
N ILE A 258 2.56 27.78 -0.75
CA ILE A 258 2.32 28.19 -2.13
C ILE A 258 1.71 27.02 -2.90
N ALA A 259 2.31 25.83 -2.81
CA ALA A 259 1.80 24.60 -3.43
C ALA A 259 0.37 24.26 -2.98
N ASP A 260 0.05 24.41 -1.68
CA ASP A 260 -1.27 24.14 -1.09
C ASP A 260 -2.38 25.08 -1.59
N ARG A 261 -2.06 26.23 -2.22
CA ARG A 261 -3.09 27.14 -2.75
C ARG A 261 -3.77 26.58 -3.99
N SER A 262 -3.13 25.64 -4.67
CA SER A 262 -3.68 24.94 -5.82
C SER A 262 -3.99 23.49 -5.42
N ALA A 263 -5.21 23.02 -5.73
CA ALA A 263 -5.63 21.67 -5.38
C ALA A 263 -4.74 20.62 -6.09
N GLY A 264 -3.83 20.01 -5.33
CA GLY A 264 -2.87 19.02 -5.84
C GLY A 264 -1.57 19.61 -6.38
N GLY A 265 -1.07 20.72 -5.81
CA GLY A 265 0.26 21.25 -6.13
C GLY A 265 1.41 20.36 -5.62
N ASP A 266 2.51 20.29 -6.38
CA ASP A 266 3.70 19.52 -6.03
C ASP A 266 4.76 20.43 -5.36
N LEU A 267 5.32 19.97 -4.25
CA LEU A 267 6.47 20.61 -3.60
C LEU A 267 7.76 19.85 -3.93
N LEU A 268 8.72 20.54 -4.52
CA LEU A 268 10.02 20.00 -4.93
C LEU A 268 11.14 20.75 -4.22
N ALA A 269 11.90 20.11 -3.35
CA ALA A 269 13.07 20.72 -2.73
C ALA A 269 14.35 20.30 -3.42
N VAL A 270 15.19 21.24 -3.82
CA VAL A 270 16.43 20.96 -4.56
C VAL A 270 17.65 21.51 -3.82
N HIS A 271 18.66 20.66 -3.64
CA HIS A 271 19.98 21.05 -3.17
C HIS A 271 21.01 20.87 -4.27
N VAL A 272 21.79 21.92 -4.58
CA VAL A 272 22.86 21.83 -5.58
C VAL A 272 24.21 21.61 -4.90
N THR A 273 24.85 20.49 -5.21
CA THR A 273 26.23 20.18 -4.80
C THR A 273 27.20 20.61 -5.90
N ARG A 274 28.31 21.28 -5.52
CA ARG A 274 29.36 21.65 -6.48
C ARG A 274 30.36 20.51 -6.67
N SER A 275 30.83 20.37 -7.90
CA SER A 275 31.82 19.40 -8.38
C SER A 275 33.19 19.52 -7.69
N ASP A 276 33.47 20.64 -7.02
CA ASP A 276 34.74 20.96 -6.36
C ASP A 276 34.89 20.38 -4.94
N GLY A 277 33.83 19.74 -4.40
CA GLY A 277 33.83 19.13 -3.07
C GLY A 277 34.05 20.14 -1.92
N LEU A 278 34.00 21.44 -2.20
CA LEU A 278 34.27 22.53 -1.26
C LEU A 278 32.97 23.18 -0.79
N ALA A 279 32.00 22.38 -0.36
CA ALA A 279 30.83 22.88 0.38
C ALA A 279 31.19 23.19 1.85
N ALA A 280 32.20 24.04 2.07
CA ALA A 280 32.60 24.50 3.39
C ALA A 280 31.51 25.39 4.00
N GLY A 281 30.53 24.78 4.67
CA GLY A 281 29.46 25.50 5.37
C GLY A 281 28.11 24.80 5.40
N VAL A 282 27.93 23.71 4.65
CA VAL A 282 26.68 22.94 4.64
C VAL A 282 26.61 22.07 5.88
N SER A 283 25.61 22.29 6.73
CA SER A 283 25.32 21.39 7.84
C SER A 283 24.52 20.21 7.31
N HIS A 284 25.16 19.05 7.12
CA HIS A 284 24.48 17.82 6.69
C HIS A 284 23.30 17.45 7.61
N ALA A 285 23.41 17.73 8.91
CA ALA A 285 22.31 17.57 9.87
C ALA A 285 21.12 18.50 9.59
N SER A 286 21.36 19.70 9.05
CA SER A 286 20.31 20.65 8.67
C SER A 286 19.62 20.22 7.37
N LEU A 287 20.37 19.75 6.38
CA LEU A 287 19.80 19.18 5.15
C LEU A 287 18.96 17.93 5.44
N ALA A 288 19.41 17.04 6.33
CA ALA A 288 18.63 15.86 6.73
C ALA A 288 17.31 16.25 7.42
N ARG A 289 17.33 17.29 8.27
CA ARG A 289 16.12 17.83 8.91
C ARG A 289 15.18 18.48 7.89
N GLN A 290 15.73 19.25 6.96
CA GLN A 290 14.98 19.92 5.89
C GLN A 290 14.35 18.92 4.93
N ARG A 291 15.06 17.84 4.59
CA ARG A 291 14.52 16.73 3.81
C ARG A 291 13.32 16.09 4.52
N ARG A 292 13.43 15.75 5.80
CA ARG A 292 12.29 15.23 6.57
C ARG A 292 11.11 16.20 6.57
N LEU A 293 11.37 17.50 6.76
CA LEU A 293 10.32 18.51 6.74
C LEU A 293 9.62 18.59 5.36
N VAL A 294 10.33 18.41 4.26
CA VAL A 294 9.75 18.38 2.91
C VAL A 294 8.88 17.12 2.74
N GLU A 295 9.39 15.96 3.17
CA GLU A 295 8.67 14.68 3.11
C GLU A 295 7.40 14.70 4.00
N ASP A 296 7.48 15.26 5.21
CA ASP A 296 6.34 15.45 6.13
C ASP A 296 5.24 16.35 5.55
N LEU A 297 5.62 17.27 4.65
CA LEU A 297 4.71 18.17 3.93
C LEU A 297 4.26 17.59 2.57
N GLY A 298 4.54 16.31 2.30
CA GLY A 298 4.13 15.64 1.06
C GLY A 298 4.97 16.02 -0.17
N GLY A 299 6.10 16.71 0.01
CA GLY A 299 7.01 17.09 -1.07
C GLY A 299 8.14 16.08 -1.30
N SER A 300 8.86 16.24 -2.41
CA SER A 300 10.02 15.42 -2.77
C SER A 300 11.34 16.20 -2.67
N TYR A 301 12.43 15.53 -2.27
CA TYR A 301 13.75 16.12 -2.12
C TYR A 301 14.72 15.59 -3.18
N HIS A 302 15.44 16.51 -3.83
CA HIS A 302 16.36 16.26 -4.94
C HIS A 302 17.73 16.86 -4.66
N SER A 303 18.79 16.17 -5.08
CA SER A 303 20.17 16.66 -5.01
C SER A 303 20.78 16.63 -6.40
N VAL A 304 21.18 17.80 -6.91
CA VAL A 304 21.72 17.96 -8.26
C VAL A 304 23.19 18.37 -8.17
N VAL A 305 24.05 17.76 -8.98
CA VAL A 305 25.46 18.15 -9.10
C VAL A 305 25.58 19.16 -10.24
N GLY A 306 26.20 20.31 -10.01
CA GLY A 306 26.40 21.30 -11.06
C GLY A 306 27.53 22.30 -10.78
N ASP A 307 28.21 22.73 -11.84
CA ASP A 307 29.31 23.69 -11.76
C ASP A 307 28.84 25.11 -11.39
N GLY A 308 27.57 25.42 -11.67
CA GLY A 308 26.90 26.67 -11.30
C GLY A 308 25.59 26.40 -10.55
N VAL A 309 25.45 26.97 -9.35
CA VAL A 309 24.22 26.79 -8.53
C VAL A 309 23.00 27.39 -9.23
N ALA A 310 23.15 28.54 -9.88
CA ALA A 310 22.04 29.23 -10.55
C ALA A 310 21.56 28.47 -11.78
N THR A 311 22.49 28.05 -12.65
CA THR A 311 22.17 27.28 -13.87
C THR A 311 21.55 25.94 -13.50
N ALA A 312 22.16 25.18 -12.58
CA ALA A 312 21.62 23.88 -12.16
C ALA A 312 20.21 23.98 -11.52
N LEU A 313 19.91 25.07 -10.80
CA LEU A 313 18.57 25.30 -10.25
C LEU A 313 17.53 25.55 -11.34
N VAL A 314 17.87 26.34 -12.36
CA VAL A 314 16.96 26.65 -13.46
C VAL A 314 16.78 25.43 -14.38
N ASP A 315 17.85 24.70 -14.68
CA ASP A 315 17.78 23.49 -15.49
C ASP A 315 16.93 22.41 -14.81
N PHE A 316 17.09 22.25 -13.50
CA PHE A 316 16.24 21.38 -12.69
C PHE A 316 14.78 21.85 -12.72
N ALA A 317 14.53 23.13 -12.48
CA ALA A 317 13.17 23.69 -12.47
C ALA A 317 12.48 23.52 -13.84
N ARG A 318 13.20 23.67 -14.95
CA ARG A 318 12.66 23.43 -16.30
C ARG A 318 12.39 21.94 -16.56
N THR A 319 13.31 21.07 -16.18
CA THR A 319 13.17 19.61 -16.36
C THR A 319 11.94 19.09 -15.60
N GLU A 320 11.72 19.59 -14.39
CA GLU A 320 10.57 19.21 -13.55
C GLU A 320 9.28 19.98 -13.90
N ASN A 321 9.31 20.86 -14.93
CA ASN A 321 8.19 21.71 -15.33
C ASN A 321 7.62 22.54 -14.16
N ALA A 322 8.52 23.14 -13.38
CA ALA A 322 8.15 23.99 -12.25
C ALA A 322 7.48 25.29 -12.71
N THR A 323 6.37 25.65 -12.08
CA THR A 323 5.71 26.95 -12.31
C THR A 323 6.34 28.05 -11.47
N GLN A 324 6.89 27.70 -10.31
CA GLN A 324 7.48 28.67 -9.38
C GLN A 324 8.79 28.16 -8.77
N LEU A 325 9.70 29.10 -8.50
CA LEU A 325 10.99 28.84 -7.87
C LEU A 325 11.20 29.74 -6.64
N VAL A 326 11.22 29.12 -5.46
CA VAL A 326 11.40 29.78 -4.17
C VAL A 326 12.87 29.80 -3.77
N LEU A 327 13.41 31.00 -3.58
CA LEU A 327 14.81 31.24 -3.23
C LEU A 327 14.93 32.07 -1.93
N GLY A 328 15.90 31.73 -1.09
CA GLY A 328 16.28 32.58 0.04
C GLY A 328 17.05 33.83 -0.40
N THR A 329 16.77 34.98 0.21
CA THR A 329 17.60 36.18 0.00
C THR A 329 19.02 35.97 0.52
N SER A 330 20.03 36.34 -0.28
CA SER A 330 21.44 36.16 0.08
C SER A 330 21.81 36.77 1.44
N ARG A 331 22.64 36.04 2.20
CA ARG A 331 23.23 36.48 3.49
C ARG A 331 24.37 37.50 3.33
N ARG A 332 24.84 37.74 2.11
CA ARG A 332 25.99 38.62 1.81
C ARG A 332 25.72 40.07 2.21
N GLY A 333 26.73 40.71 2.81
CA GLY A 333 26.71 42.14 3.10
C GLY A 333 26.77 43.01 1.83
N ARG A 334 26.44 44.30 1.95
CA ARG A 334 26.44 45.24 0.81
C ARG A 334 27.82 45.35 0.12
N LEU A 335 28.90 45.34 0.91
CA LEU A 335 30.29 45.43 0.42
C LEU A 335 30.74 44.17 -0.34
N GLU A 336 30.36 43.00 0.16
CA GLU A 336 30.73 41.72 -0.44
C GLU A 336 30.03 41.50 -1.80
N ARG A 337 28.79 42.02 -1.93
CA ARG A 337 28.05 42.03 -3.20
C ARG A 337 28.70 42.91 -4.27
N PHE A 338 29.31 44.02 -3.86
CA PHE A 338 30.04 44.90 -4.79
C PHE A 338 31.34 44.26 -5.30
N LEU A 339 32.05 43.50 -4.45
CA LEU A 339 33.34 42.89 -4.79
C LEU A 339 33.25 41.56 -5.54
N THR A 340 32.19 40.77 -5.33
CA THR A 340 32.10 39.39 -5.84
C THR A 340 31.11 39.20 -7.00
N GLY A 341 30.48 40.28 -7.47
CA GLY A 341 29.53 40.24 -8.58
C GLY A 341 28.12 39.74 -8.21
N PRO A 342 27.22 39.57 -9.22
CA PRO A 342 25.83 39.20 -9.01
C PRO A 342 25.70 37.85 -8.28
N GLY A 343 24.70 37.76 -7.39
CA GLY A 343 24.47 36.57 -6.57
C GLY A 343 23.62 35.51 -7.28
N THR A 344 23.60 34.28 -6.73
CA THR A 344 22.79 33.16 -7.26
C THR A 344 21.32 33.56 -7.51
N GLY A 345 20.71 34.36 -6.63
CA GLY A 345 19.32 34.79 -6.81
C GLY A 345 19.10 35.82 -7.92
N GLU A 346 20.13 36.55 -8.35
CA GLU A 346 20.04 37.52 -9.45
C GLU A 346 20.23 36.81 -10.79
N THR A 347 21.23 35.92 -10.86
CA THR A 347 21.44 35.03 -12.02
C THR A 347 20.26 34.09 -12.26
N VAL A 348 19.61 33.58 -11.21
CA VAL A 348 18.41 32.73 -11.38
C VAL A 348 17.24 33.54 -11.94
N THR A 349 17.02 34.79 -11.48
CA THR A 349 15.96 35.65 -12.04
C THR A 349 16.21 36.00 -13.50
N GLU A 350 17.47 36.17 -13.90
CA GLU A 350 17.83 36.41 -15.31
C GLU A 350 17.60 35.17 -16.19
N LEU A 351 17.86 33.97 -15.67
CA LEU A 351 17.76 32.71 -16.42
C LEU A 351 16.38 32.05 -16.39
N SER A 352 15.46 32.46 -15.50
CA SER A 352 14.22 31.73 -15.20
C SER A 352 13.21 31.73 -16.34
N GLY A 353 13.22 32.75 -17.22
CA GLY A 353 12.25 32.88 -18.31
C GLY A 353 10.82 32.94 -17.75
N ASP A 354 10.02 31.93 -18.07
CA ASP A 354 8.59 31.85 -17.71
C ASP A 354 8.32 31.29 -16.30
N ILE A 355 9.36 31.02 -15.50
CA ILE A 355 9.24 30.48 -14.14
C ILE A 355 9.20 31.63 -13.11
N ASP A 356 8.15 31.71 -12.31
CA ASP A 356 8.00 32.76 -11.30
C ASP A 356 8.97 32.59 -10.12
N VAL A 357 9.92 33.52 -9.97
CA VAL A 357 10.94 33.47 -8.90
C VAL A 357 10.50 34.22 -7.64
N HIS A 358 10.21 33.48 -6.58
CA HIS A 358 9.82 34.01 -5.27
C HIS A 358 11.03 34.14 -4.32
N ARG A 359 11.46 35.37 -4.06
CA ARG A 359 12.55 35.65 -3.09
C ARG A 359 12.00 35.90 -1.70
N VAL A 360 12.31 35.00 -0.76
CA VAL A 360 11.81 35.05 0.62
C VAL A 360 12.88 35.62 1.54
N THR A 361 12.54 36.71 2.23
CA THR A 361 13.36 37.31 3.29
C THR A 361 13.28 36.47 4.56
N HIS A 362 14.42 36.22 5.20
CA HIS A 362 14.51 35.50 6.47
C HIS A 362 15.30 36.33 7.51
N GLU A 363 15.18 36.02 8.80
CA GLU A 363 15.77 36.80 9.92
C GLU A 363 17.30 37.02 9.83
N ARG A 364 17.99 36.21 9.02
CA ARG A 364 19.44 36.29 8.76
C ARG A 364 19.82 37.02 7.45
N ALA A 365 18.86 37.61 6.73
CA ALA A 365 19.14 38.34 5.49
C ALA A 365 20.00 39.58 5.80
N GLY A 366 21.11 39.76 5.08
CA GLY A 366 22.02 40.90 5.27
C GLY A 366 22.89 40.91 6.53
N ARG A 367 22.91 39.82 7.32
CA ARG A 367 23.71 39.69 8.57
C ARG A 367 25.02 38.91 8.41
N GLY A 368 25.56 38.78 7.20
CA GLY A 368 26.85 38.11 6.95
C GLY A 368 28.01 38.83 7.65
N THR A 369 28.72 38.11 8.52
CA THR A 369 29.99 38.57 9.10
C THR A 369 31.14 38.40 8.11
N LEU A 370 32.10 39.32 8.20
CA LEU A 370 33.30 39.42 7.36
C LEU A 370 34.12 38.11 7.41
N LEU A 371 34.33 37.50 6.22
CA LEU A 371 35.32 36.47 5.85
C LEU A 371 34.87 34.98 5.91
N PRO A 372 35.11 34.21 4.81
CA PRO A 372 34.73 32.80 4.72
C PRO A 372 35.58 31.92 5.63
N SER A 373 34.91 31.06 6.41
CA SER A 373 35.57 30.15 7.35
C SER A 373 36.29 29.00 6.61
N ARG A 374 37.58 29.18 6.33
CA ARG A 374 38.53 28.06 6.28
C ARG A 374 38.54 27.44 7.69
N ARG A 375 37.75 26.39 7.91
CA ARG A 375 37.69 25.70 9.21
C ARG A 375 39.11 25.27 9.60
N ARG A 376 39.59 25.91 10.67
CA ARG A 376 40.92 25.82 11.24
C ARG A 376 41.13 24.41 11.79
N THR A 377 42.17 23.73 11.33
CA THR A 377 42.56 22.38 11.76
C THR A 377 43.25 22.33 13.13
N LEU A 378 43.37 23.48 13.81
CA LEU A 378 43.98 23.60 15.14
C LEU A 378 42.98 24.30 16.06
N SER A 379 42.82 23.75 17.28
CA SER A 379 42.09 24.40 18.38
C SER A 379 42.55 25.85 18.52
N THR A 380 41.63 26.78 18.79
CA THR A 380 41.93 28.20 19.03
C THR A 380 43.03 28.39 20.08
N ALA A 381 43.12 27.48 21.06
CA ALA A 381 44.20 27.45 22.03
C ALA A 381 45.58 27.17 21.38
N ARG A 382 45.67 26.24 20.42
CA ARG A 382 46.93 25.90 19.72
C ARG A 382 47.35 26.94 18.69
N LEU A 383 46.38 27.66 18.10
CA LEU A 383 46.66 28.71 17.11
C LEU A 383 47.41 29.90 17.73
N ILE A 384 47.16 30.19 19.01
CA ILE A 384 47.81 31.27 19.75
C ILE A 384 48.98 30.71 20.57
N ALA A 385 48.79 29.57 21.25
CA ALA A 385 49.84 28.98 22.08
C ALA A 385 51.06 28.53 21.28
N GLY A 386 50.90 28.08 20.03
CA GLY A 386 52.02 27.66 19.18
C GLY A 386 53.00 28.81 18.87
N PRO A 387 52.55 29.90 18.23
CA PRO A 387 53.40 31.06 17.95
C PRO A 387 53.95 31.71 19.21
N VAL A 388 53.15 31.80 20.28
CA VAL A 388 53.60 32.34 21.57
C VAL A 388 54.69 31.46 22.18
N ALA A 389 54.54 30.14 22.17
CA ALA A 389 55.58 29.21 22.62
C ALA A 389 56.85 29.31 21.76
N GLY A 390 56.72 29.53 20.45
CA GLY A 390 57.85 29.74 19.55
C GLY A 390 58.66 31.00 19.83
N LEU A 391 58.04 32.04 20.39
CA LEU A 391 58.75 33.24 20.85
C LEU A 391 59.30 33.06 22.27
N VAL A 392 58.47 32.56 23.19
CA VAL A 392 58.76 32.55 24.63
C VAL A 392 59.77 31.46 25.01
N LEU A 393 59.65 30.25 24.45
CA LEU A 393 60.48 29.13 24.87
C LEU A 393 61.97 29.32 24.53
N PRO A 394 62.36 29.80 23.32
CA PRO A 394 63.76 30.11 23.03
C PRO A 394 64.32 31.25 23.91
N VAL A 395 63.51 32.26 24.24
CA VAL A 395 63.91 33.36 25.13
C VAL A 395 64.16 32.88 26.55
N LEU A 396 63.26 32.06 27.11
CA LEU A 396 63.44 31.45 28.43
C LEU A 396 64.68 30.54 28.46
N LEU A 397 64.87 29.73 27.42
CA LEU A 397 66.04 28.86 27.29
C LEU A 397 67.35 29.68 27.25
N THR A 398 67.35 30.80 26.52
CA THR A 398 68.49 31.74 26.47
C THR A 398 68.81 32.25 27.87
N PHE A 399 67.80 32.68 28.65
CA PHE A 399 68.01 33.18 30.00
C PHE A 399 68.58 32.11 30.93
N CYS A 400 68.04 30.88 30.89
CA CYS A 400 68.56 29.77 31.69
C CYS A 400 70.00 29.41 31.34
N LEU A 401 70.33 29.30 30.04
CA LEU A 401 71.69 29.00 29.59
C LEU A 401 72.67 30.13 29.88
N ALA A 402 72.24 31.39 29.82
CA ALA A 402 73.04 32.55 30.17
C ALA A 402 73.44 32.57 31.66
N GLN A 403 72.68 31.95 32.56
CA GLN A 403 73.07 31.78 33.97
C GLN A 403 74.12 30.69 34.17
N ALA A 404 74.15 29.69 33.29
CA ALA A 404 75.12 28.59 33.29
C ALA A 404 76.35 28.88 32.40
N ARG A 405 76.58 30.15 32.05
CA ARG A 405 77.60 30.56 31.08
C ARG A 405 78.99 30.03 31.49
N GLY A 406 79.65 29.35 30.56
CA GLY A 406 80.99 28.80 30.77
C GLY A 406 81.04 27.38 31.36
N THR A 407 79.90 26.80 31.75
CA THR A 407 79.81 25.38 32.18
C THR A 407 79.37 24.45 31.06
N VAL A 408 78.71 24.99 30.03
CA VAL A 408 78.16 24.25 28.89
C VAL A 408 78.88 24.68 27.61
N ASN A 409 79.24 23.73 26.76
CA ASN A 409 79.86 24.01 25.46
C ASN A 409 78.82 24.50 24.44
N LEU A 410 79.24 25.36 23.50
CA LEU A 410 78.40 25.93 22.43
C LEU A 410 77.59 24.86 21.66
N THR A 411 78.17 23.69 21.43
CA THR A 411 77.49 22.56 20.76
C THR A 411 76.27 22.07 21.54
N SER A 412 76.38 21.98 22.87
CA SER A 412 75.28 21.54 23.73
C SER A 412 74.18 22.60 23.82
N GLU A 413 74.55 23.88 23.84
CA GLU A 413 73.61 25.01 23.78
C GLU A 413 72.80 24.97 22.48
N ALA A 414 73.47 24.79 21.32
CA ALA A 414 72.81 24.68 20.02
C ALA A 414 71.83 23.49 19.95
N LEU A 415 72.19 22.33 20.49
CA LEU A 415 71.31 21.14 20.53
C LEU A 415 70.07 21.36 21.42
N LEU A 416 70.19 22.09 22.52
CA LEU A 416 69.05 22.43 23.39
C LEU A 416 68.07 23.37 22.69
N PHE A 417 68.58 24.37 21.96
CA PHE A 417 67.73 25.23 21.11
C PHE A 417 67.03 24.42 20.02
N LEU A 418 67.73 23.47 19.41
CA LEU A 418 67.15 22.58 18.41
C LEU A 418 66.00 21.74 18.98
N LEU A 419 66.19 21.17 20.16
CA LEU A 419 65.16 20.39 20.86
C LEU A 419 63.93 21.26 21.18
N ALA A 420 64.14 22.50 21.61
CA ALA A 420 63.05 23.44 21.88
C ALA A 420 62.23 23.78 20.61
N VAL A 421 62.90 23.99 19.47
CA VAL A 421 62.24 24.24 18.18
C VAL A 421 61.39 23.03 17.75
N VAL A 422 61.91 21.82 17.90
CA VAL A 422 61.16 20.58 17.61
C VAL A 422 59.95 20.43 18.54
N GLY A 423 60.10 20.72 19.84
CA GLY A 423 59.00 20.69 20.80
C GLY A 423 57.87 21.67 20.45
N VAL A 424 58.21 22.91 20.08
CA VAL A 424 57.23 23.92 19.62
C VAL A 424 56.54 23.48 18.34
N ALA A 425 57.25 22.85 17.41
CA ALA A 425 56.68 22.39 16.16
C ALA A 425 55.63 21.28 16.34
N CYS A 426 55.87 20.36 17.27
CA CYS A 426 54.90 19.32 17.64
C CYS A 426 53.61 19.90 18.21
N ILE A 427 53.67 21.05 18.89
CA ILE A 427 52.51 21.70 19.53
C ILE A 427 51.77 22.62 18.56
N GLY A 428 52.51 23.46 17.81
CA GLY A 428 51.98 24.61 17.07
C GLY A 428 52.07 24.53 15.54
N GLY A 429 52.59 23.43 14.97
CA GLY A 429 52.73 23.25 13.53
C GLY A 429 53.78 24.14 12.86
N VAL A 430 53.75 24.22 11.52
CA VAL A 430 54.83 24.80 10.69
C VAL A 430 55.10 26.28 11.01
N ALA A 431 54.06 27.11 11.15
CA ALA A 431 54.24 28.53 11.42
C ALA A 431 54.94 28.78 12.77
N SER A 432 54.60 27.99 13.80
CA SER A 432 55.22 28.08 15.12
C SER A 432 56.68 27.59 15.10
N ALA A 433 56.96 26.55 14.31
CA ALA A 433 58.32 26.03 14.11
C ALA A 433 59.24 27.05 13.42
N VAL A 434 58.72 27.76 12.41
CA VAL A 434 59.47 28.83 11.72
C VAL A 434 59.77 29.98 12.67
N ILE A 435 58.78 30.44 13.44
CA ILE A 435 58.97 31.50 14.44
C ILE A 435 60.01 31.07 15.50
N ALA A 436 59.91 29.83 16.01
CA ALA A 436 60.87 29.28 16.96
C ALA A 436 62.28 29.19 16.40
N SER A 437 62.44 28.72 15.16
CA SER A 437 63.74 28.58 14.50
C SER A 437 64.43 29.93 14.27
N VAL A 438 63.69 30.94 13.82
CA VAL A 438 64.23 32.29 13.62
C VAL A 438 64.62 32.90 14.97
N THR A 439 63.75 32.80 15.97
CA THR A 439 64.01 33.33 17.33
C THR A 439 65.22 32.64 17.96
N ALA A 440 65.30 31.31 17.88
CA ALA A 440 66.44 30.53 18.39
C ALA A 440 67.75 30.88 17.66
N SER A 441 67.73 31.02 16.34
CA SER A 441 68.93 31.37 15.57
C SER A 441 69.46 32.77 15.91
N LEU A 442 68.57 33.76 16.07
CA LEU A 442 68.97 35.12 16.45
C LEU A 442 69.53 35.18 17.87
N LEU A 443 68.89 34.49 18.81
CA LEU A 443 69.34 34.44 20.21
C LEU A 443 70.67 33.70 20.35
N LEU A 444 70.84 32.58 19.64
CA LEU A 444 72.08 31.82 19.62
C LEU A 444 73.24 32.68 19.08
N ASN A 445 73.02 33.39 17.97
CA ASN A 445 74.03 34.26 17.36
C ASN A 445 74.43 35.43 18.29
N TYR A 446 73.46 36.12 18.88
CA TYR A 446 73.75 37.30 19.70
C TYR A 446 74.38 36.97 21.07
N TRP A 447 73.96 35.86 21.71
CA TRP A 447 74.34 35.56 23.11
C TRP A 447 75.47 34.55 23.29
N PHE A 448 75.70 33.65 22.33
CA PHE A 448 76.60 32.51 22.54
C PHE A 448 77.72 32.40 21.49
N ILE A 449 77.58 33.03 20.31
CA ILE A 449 78.64 33.06 19.29
C ILE A 449 79.55 34.29 19.50
N PRO A 450 80.88 34.13 19.67
CA PRO A 450 81.81 35.26 19.77
C PRO A 450 81.99 36.00 18.43
N PRO A 451 82.11 37.34 18.40
CA PRO A 451 81.99 38.28 19.53
C PRO A 451 80.55 38.44 20.01
N ILE A 452 80.36 38.21 21.31
CA ILE A 452 79.05 38.24 21.98
C ILE A 452 78.49 39.66 21.99
N GLY A 453 77.18 39.81 21.77
CA GLY A 453 76.48 41.10 21.78
C GLY A 453 76.49 41.83 20.45
N GLN A 454 76.95 41.18 19.38
CA GLN A 454 76.91 41.68 18.01
C GLN A 454 76.35 40.58 17.09
N PHE A 455 75.60 40.96 16.06
CA PHE A 455 75.18 40.00 15.03
C PHE A 455 76.30 39.81 14.02
N THR A 456 76.88 38.62 13.96
CA THR A 456 77.94 38.28 13.00
C THR A 456 77.39 37.31 11.95
N LEU A 457 77.36 37.76 10.69
CA LEU A 457 76.95 36.95 9.54
C LEU A 457 78.16 36.41 8.74
N ASP A 458 79.37 36.88 9.03
CA ASP A 458 80.59 36.57 8.28
C ASP A 458 81.41 35.38 8.86
N ASP A 459 80.93 34.72 9.93
CA ASP A 459 81.57 33.52 10.50
C ASP A 459 81.04 32.25 9.81
N PRO A 460 81.90 31.39 9.21
CA PRO A 460 81.49 30.11 8.64
C PRO A 460 80.74 29.19 9.62
N ASN A 461 81.00 29.29 10.93
CA ASN A 461 80.24 28.52 11.94
C ASN A 461 78.80 29.03 12.12
N ALA A 462 78.59 30.34 11.99
CA ALA A 462 77.25 30.94 12.04
C ALA A 462 76.42 30.55 10.81
N LEU A 463 77.04 30.50 9.63
CA LEU A 463 76.42 30.00 8.40
C LEU A 463 76.08 28.50 8.49
N LEU A 464 76.97 27.70 9.10
CA LEU A 464 76.73 26.26 9.31
C LEU A 464 75.58 26.02 10.30
N ALA A 465 75.52 26.78 11.40
CA ALA A 465 74.41 26.73 12.35
C ALA A 465 73.07 27.09 11.67
N LEU A 466 73.04 28.17 10.88
CA LEU A 466 71.84 28.57 10.11
C LEU A 466 71.41 27.47 9.12
N GLY A 467 72.36 26.81 8.45
CA GLY A 467 72.12 25.68 7.57
C GLY A 467 71.49 24.49 8.29
N VAL A 468 72.04 24.09 9.44
CA VAL A 468 71.50 22.98 10.26
C VAL A 468 70.08 23.30 10.77
N PHE A 469 69.85 24.52 11.27
CA PHE A 469 68.51 24.95 11.70
C PHE A 469 67.51 24.97 10.53
N THR A 470 67.95 25.36 9.33
CA THR A 470 67.11 25.33 8.12
C THR A 470 66.73 23.91 7.72
N VAL A 471 67.68 22.96 7.78
CA VAL A 471 67.43 21.54 7.48
C VAL A 471 66.47 20.92 8.50
N VAL A 472 66.63 21.24 9.79
CA VAL A 472 65.70 20.77 10.83
C VAL A 472 64.33 21.40 10.68
N ALA A 473 64.23 22.70 10.39
CA ALA A 473 62.97 23.37 10.10
C ALA A 473 62.26 22.75 8.88
N ALA A 474 63.00 22.43 7.80
CA ALA A 474 62.48 21.76 6.62
C ALA A 474 62.01 20.33 6.90
N THR A 475 62.77 19.57 7.69
CA THR A 475 62.42 18.19 8.08
C THR A 475 61.17 18.18 8.95
N VAL A 476 61.10 19.09 9.92
CA VAL A 476 59.93 19.29 10.77
C VAL A 476 58.71 19.74 9.96
N ALA A 477 58.89 20.66 8.99
CA ALA A 477 57.83 21.05 8.07
C ALA A 477 57.34 19.86 7.23
N ALA A 478 58.24 18.98 6.77
CA ALA A 478 57.88 17.77 6.04
C ALA A 478 57.15 16.74 6.91
N VAL A 479 57.53 16.57 8.18
CA VAL A 479 56.85 15.68 9.13
C VAL A 479 55.45 16.19 9.48
N VAL A 480 55.31 17.51 9.74
CA VAL A 480 54.01 18.14 10.01
C VAL A 480 53.10 18.08 8.77
N ASP A 481 53.65 18.32 7.58
CA ASP A 481 52.92 18.22 6.33
C ASP A 481 52.50 16.77 6.02
N ARG A 482 53.34 15.77 6.37
CA ARG A 482 52.98 14.35 6.30
C ARG A 482 51.85 13.98 7.27
N SER A 483 51.86 14.53 8.48
CA SER A 483 50.78 14.37 9.47
C SER A 483 49.46 15.00 8.99
N LEU A 484 49.52 16.21 8.41
CA LEU A 484 48.36 16.89 7.84
C LEU A 484 47.79 16.15 6.60
N ARG A 485 48.65 15.54 5.78
CA ARG A 485 48.23 14.70 4.65
C ARG A 485 47.58 13.39 5.12
N LEU A 486 48.08 12.78 6.20
CA LEU A 486 47.49 11.56 6.77
C LEU A 486 46.07 11.81 7.30
N SER A 487 45.87 12.90 8.05
CA SER A 487 44.56 13.29 8.59
C SER A 487 43.56 13.71 7.50
N ARG A 488 44.04 14.28 6.38
CA ARG A 488 43.19 14.58 5.21
C ARG A 488 42.79 13.32 4.45
N ARG A 489 43.65 12.30 4.39
CA ARG A 489 43.34 11.01 3.75
C ARG A 489 42.34 10.22 4.58
N SER A 490 42.45 10.18 5.91
CA SER A 490 41.46 9.50 6.75
C SER A 490 40.11 10.22 6.65
N ALA A 491 40.06 11.54 6.80
CA ALA A 491 38.81 12.30 6.72
C ALA A 491 38.13 12.22 5.34
N ARG A 492 38.90 12.13 4.24
CA ARG A 492 38.34 11.86 2.91
C ARG A 492 37.80 10.45 2.79
N ALA A 493 38.53 9.45 3.27
CA ALA A 493 38.07 8.06 3.25
C ALA A 493 36.80 7.86 4.10
N THR A 494 36.67 8.53 5.26
CA THR A 494 35.43 8.46 6.06
C THR A 494 34.28 9.23 5.41
N ALA A 495 34.53 10.40 4.83
CA ALA A 495 33.50 11.17 4.12
C ALA A 495 33.02 10.47 2.83
N GLU A 496 33.94 9.83 2.08
CA GLU A 496 33.61 9.00 0.91
C GLU A 496 32.84 7.73 1.34
N ALA A 497 33.21 7.09 2.45
CA ALA A 497 32.48 5.94 2.98
C ALA A 497 31.07 6.32 3.52
N GLU A 498 30.93 7.46 4.19
CA GLU A 498 29.63 7.94 4.71
C GLU A 498 28.72 8.46 3.60
N THR A 499 29.26 9.06 2.54
CA THR A 499 28.49 9.46 1.35
C THR A 499 28.06 8.24 0.53
N MET A 500 28.92 7.25 0.34
CA MET A 500 28.56 5.99 -0.30
C MET A 500 27.51 5.22 0.51
N SER A 501 27.63 5.20 1.85
CA SER A 501 26.69 4.56 2.77
C SER A 501 25.34 5.28 2.83
N SER A 502 25.31 6.62 2.75
CA SER A 502 24.07 7.40 2.72
C SER A 502 23.37 7.39 1.36
N LEU A 503 24.12 7.36 0.25
CA LEU A 503 23.57 7.12 -1.09
C LEU A 503 22.99 5.71 -1.19
N ALA A 504 23.68 4.69 -0.67
CA ALA A 504 23.16 3.34 -0.55
C ALA A 504 21.92 3.27 0.36
N GLY A 505 21.91 3.99 1.49
CA GLY A 505 20.77 4.10 2.40
C GLY A 505 19.54 4.81 1.81
N SER A 506 19.73 5.70 0.83
CA SER A 506 18.64 6.40 0.14
C SER A 506 17.93 5.54 -0.91
N ILE A 507 18.60 4.50 -1.43
CA ILE A 507 18.00 3.51 -2.34
C ILE A 507 17.30 2.39 -1.56
N VAL A 508 17.72 2.11 -0.31
CA VAL A 508 17.13 1.10 0.58
C VAL A 508 15.69 1.41 1.04
N ARG A 509 15.19 2.66 0.92
CA ARG A 509 13.87 3.06 1.44
C ARG A 509 12.76 3.26 0.41
N GLY A 510 13.05 3.06 -0.88
CA GLY A 510 12.03 3.05 -1.92
C GLY A 510 11.86 1.63 -2.45
N GLY A 511 10.63 1.11 -2.47
CA GLY A 511 10.29 -0.20 -3.04
C GLY A 511 10.49 -0.25 -4.55
N GLN A 512 11.73 -0.12 -5.02
CA GLN A 512 12.07 -0.32 -6.42
C GLN A 512 12.17 -1.82 -6.71
N THR A 513 11.46 -2.25 -7.75
CA THR A 513 11.51 -3.62 -8.26
C THR A 513 12.89 -3.88 -8.89
N ILE A 514 13.37 -5.12 -8.85
CA ILE A 514 14.66 -5.54 -9.45
C ILE A 514 14.85 -4.99 -10.88
N PRO A 515 13.83 -4.97 -11.77
CA PRO A 515 13.95 -4.37 -13.10
C PRO A 515 14.33 -2.87 -13.09
N ALA A 516 13.81 -2.08 -12.15
CA ALA A 516 14.13 -0.67 -12.05
C ALA A 516 15.58 -0.43 -11.61
N LEU A 517 16.13 -1.32 -10.76
CA LEU A 517 17.53 -1.26 -10.36
C LEU A 517 18.47 -1.63 -11.52
N LEU A 518 18.09 -2.62 -12.34
CA LEU A 518 18.84 -2.98 -13.54
C LEU A 518 18.81 -1.85 -14.58
N GLU A 519 17.65 -1.24 -14.81
CA GLU A 519 17.52 -0.13 -15.76
C GLU A 519 18.34 1.09 -15.32
N ARG A 520 18.27 1.44 -14.03
CA ARG A 520 19.07 2.54 -13.49
C ARG A 520 20.58 2.25 -13.56
N THR A 521 20.98 0.99 -13.42
CA THR A 521 22.38 0.58 -13.62
C THR A 521 22.77 0.77 -15.09
N ARG A 522 21.93 0.32 -16.02
CA ARG A 522 22.13 0.50 -17.47
C ARG A 522 22.29 1.98 -17.86
N GLU A 523 21.41 2.85 -17.35
CA GLU A 523 21.43 4.30 -17.58
C GLU A 523 22.68 4.98 -16.98
N THR A 524 22.99 4.68 -15.72
CA THR A 524 24.12 5.32 -14.99
C THR A 524 25.45 4.99 -15.65
N PHE A 525 25.62 3.75 -16.12
CA PHE A 525 26.86 3.31 -16.76
C PHE A 525 26.82 3.44 -18.29
N GLY A 526 25.71 3.86 -18.90
CA GLY A 526 25.59 4.04 -20.35
C GLY A 526 25.93 2.76 -21.13
N THR A 527 25.38 1.63 -20.68
CA THR A 527 25.58 0.32 -21.31
C THR A 527 24.34 -0.10 -22.11
N ASP A 528 24.50 -1.07 -23.00
CA ASP A 528 23.41 -1.54 -23.87
C ASP A 528 22.43 -2.41 -23.08
N SER A 529 22.94 -3.26 -22.18
CA SER A 529 22.12 -4.03 -21.25
C SER A 529 22.75 -4.15 -19.86
N ALA A 530 21.90 -4.42 -18.87
CA ALA A 530 22.26 -4.80 -17.51
C ALA A 530 21.37 -5.97 -17.09
N GLU A 531 21.98 -7.14 -16.86
CA GLU A 531 21.29 -8.39 -16.59
C GLU A 531 21.78 -8.99 -15.27
N LEU A 532 20.87 -9.62 -14.53
CA LEU A 532 21.21 -10.44 -13.37
C LEU A 532 21.13 -11.91 -13.77
N VAL A 533 22.21 -12.66 -13.55
CA VAL A 533 22.32 -14.08 -13.93
C VAL A 533 22.86 -14.91 -12.77
N ASP A 534 22.45 -16.17 -12.69
CA ASP A 534 22.82 -17.04 -11.55
C ASP A 534 24.24 -17.61 -11.66
N ALA A 535 24.83 -17.57 -12.86
CA ALA A 535 26.19 -18.03 -13.14
C ALA A 535 26.90 -17.02 -14.06
N PRO A 536 28.22 -16.83 -13.89
CA PRO A 536 28.98 -15.95 -14.76
C PRO A 536 29.02 -16.57 -16.16
N PRO A 537 28.91 -15.76 -17.24
CA PRO A 537 28.96 -16.27 -18.60
C PRO A 537 30.35 -16.88 -18.94
N ASP A 538 30.37 -18.04 -19.59
CA ASP A 538 31.58 -18.85 -19.88
C ASP A 538 32.58 -18.25 -20.90
N HIS A 539 32.36 -17.03 -21.43
CA HIS A 539 33.19 -16.44 -22.48
C HIS A 539 33.66 -15.02 -22.15
N GLU A 540 34.95 -14.88 -21.83
CA GLU A 540 35.68 -13.61 -21.65
C GLU A 540 36.08 -12.90 -22.96
N VAL A 541 35.56 -13.30 -24.13
CA VAL A 541 36.08 -12.81 -25.41
C VAL A 541 35.10 -11.89 -26.13
N GLY A 542 35.20 -10.60 -25.84
CA GLY A 542 34.55 -9.53 -26.60
C GLY A 542 34.65 -8.18 -25.89
N SER A 543 35.16 -7.16 -26.57
CA SER A 543 35.32 -5.80 -26.05
C SER A 543 33.95 -5.21 -25.67
N GLY A 544 33.53 -5.37 -24.41
CA GLY A 544 32.31 -4.73 -23.93
C GLY A 544 31.51 -5.43 -22.83
N VAL A 545 31.91 -6.61 -22.37
CA VAL A 545 31.20 -7.30 -21.26
C VAL A 545 31.91 -7.07 -19.93
N THR A 546 31.19 -6.61 -18.91
CA THR A 546 31.70 -6.47 -17.54
C THR A 546 30.80 -7.24 -16.58
N THR A 547 31.37 -8.21 -15.88
CA THR A 547 30.67 -9.06 -14.90
C THR A 547 31.14 -8.77 -13.49
N VAL A 548 30.21 -8.63 -12.54
CA VAL A 548 30.52 -8.37 -11.13
C VAL A 548 29.61 -9.22 -10.23
N PRO A 549 30.12 -9.84 -9.16
CA PRO A 549 29.29 -10.62 -8.23
C PRO A 549 28.26 -9.75 -7.53
N ALA A 550 27.02 -10.24 -7.49
CA ALA A 550 25.84 -9.59 -6.90
C ALA A 550 25.24 -10.46 -5.78
N GLY A 551 26.09 -11.07 -4.95
CA GLY A 551 25.66 -11.94 -3.83
C GLY A 551 25.85 -13.45 -4.12
N PRO A 552 25.44 -14.32 -3.18
CA PRO A 552 25.59 -15.77 -3.34
C PRO A 552 24.78 -16.27 -4.54
N GLY A 553 25.46 -16.80 -5.56
CA GLY A 553 24.79 -17.38 -6.74
C GLY A 553 24.12 -16.36 -7.65
N ALA A 554 24.50 -15.08 -7.60
CA ALA A 554 23.99 -14.05 -8.50
C ALA A 554 25.12 -13.14 -9.01
N TYR A 555 25.07 -12.79 -10.28
CA TYR A 555 26.07 -11.98 -10.98
C TYR A 555 25.37 -10.89 -11.80
N LEU A 556 25.86 -9.66 -11.68
CA LEU A 556 25.44 -8.54 -12.50
C LEU A 556 26.34 -8.45 -13.74
N VAL A 557 25.75 -8.56 -14.92
CA VAL A 557 26.42 -8.55 -16.22
C VAL A 557 25.99 -7.31 -16.98
N LEU A 558 26.94 -6.49 -17.41
CA LEU A 558 26.69 -5.39 -18.34
C LEU A 558 27.35 -5.65 -19.69
N ARG A 559 26.64 -5.30 -20.76
CA ARG A 559 27.12 -5.39 -22.15
C ARG A 559 27.15 -4.00 -22.78
N GLY A 560 28.22 -3.65 -23.48
CA GLY A 560 28.35 -2.38 -24.20
C GLY A 560 29.76 -1.80 -24.11
N ARG A 561 29.91 -0.59 -23.56
CA ARG A 561 31.24 0.05 -23.44
C ARG A 561 32.10 -0.57 -22.33
N THR A 562 33.42 -0.54 -22.50
CA THR A 562 34.38 -0.98 -21.48
C THR A 562 34.46 0.02 -20.32
N LEU A 563 34.25 -0.45 -19.09
CA LEU A 563 34.30 0.38 -17.89
C LEU A 563 35.72 0.57 -17.35
N SER A 564 36.03 1.79 -16.93
CA SER A 564 37.28 2.14 -16.22
C SER A 564 37.37 1.48 -14.85
N SER A 565 38.57 1.43 -14.27
CA SER A 565 38.79 0.85 -12.93
C SER A 565 38.03 1.59 -11.81
N SER A 566 37.74 2.87 -11.99
CA SER A 566 36.87 3.65 -11.10
C SER A 566 35.40 3.28 -11.27
N GLU A 567 34.91 3.14 -12.49
CA GLU A 567 33.53 2.74 -12.78
C GLU A 567 33.24 1.32 -12.30
N ARG A 568 34.20 0.38 -12.43
CA ARG A 568 34.07 -0.99 -11.90
C ARG A 568 33.92 -1.03 -10.38
N ARG A 569 34.59 -0.13 -9.65
CA ARG A 569 34.43 -0.02 -8.19
C ARG A 569 33.04 0.48 -7.81
N VAL A 570 32.51 1.45 -8.55
CA VAL A 570 31.14 1.93 -8.34
C VAL A 570 30.13 0.83 -8.71
N LEU A 571 30.37 0.12 -9.81
CA LEU A 571 29.53 -0.99 -10.25
C LEU A 571 29.44 -2.12 -9.21
N ALA A 572 30.53 -2.44 -8.51
CA ALA A 572 30.50 -3.40 -7.40
C ALA A 572 29.57 -3.00 -6.25
N ALA A 573 29.41 -1.69 -5.98
CA ALA A 573 28.44 -1.22 -5.01
C ALA A 573 26.99 -1.39 -5.51
N PHE A 574 26.74 -1.17 -6.81
CA PHE A 574 25.43 -1.44 -7.43
C PHE A 574 25.11 -2.95 -7.42
N ALA A 575 26.08 -3.81 -7.77
CA ALA A 575 25.92 -5.26 -7.77
C ALA A 575 25.56 -5.81 -6.38
N ALA A 576 26.25 -5.35 -5.33
CA ALA A 576 25.92 -5.71 -3.95
C ALA A 576 24.49 -5.29 -3.55
N HIS A 577 24.00 -4.17 -4.10
CA HIS A 577 22.65 -3.69 -3.83
C HIS A 577 21.57 -4.51 -4.54
N VAL A 578 21.77 -4.82 -5.83
CA VAL A 578 20.90 -5.73 -6.59
C VAL A 578 20.82 -7.08 -5.89
N GLY A 579 21.95 -7.60 -5.41
CA GLY A 579 22.01 -8.82 -4.61
C GLY A 579 21.17 -8.78 -3.33
N SER A 580 21.30 -7.70 -2.56
CA SER A 580 20.50 -7.53 -1.33
C SER A 580 18.99 -7.39 -1.60
N ALA A 581 18.61 -6.83 -2.75
CA ALA A 581 17.21 -6.73 -3.16
C ALA A 581 16.64 -8.12 -3.52
N VAL A 582 17.43 -8.96 -4.19
CA VAL A 582 17.07 -10.34 -4.54
C VAL A 582 16.91 -11.19 -3.28
N GLU A 583 17.86 -11.14 -2.36
CA GLU A 583 17.79 -11.85 -1.08
C GLU A 583 16.55 -11.45 -0.28
N ARG A 584 16.21 -10.16 -0.24
CA ARG A 584 15.00 -9.67 0.42
C ARG A 584 13.72 -10.16 -0.25
N ALA A 585 13.68 -10.21 -1.59
CA ALA A 585 12.53 -10.72 -2.32
C ALA A 585 12.31 -12.21 -2.00
N GLN A 586 13.37 -13.01 -2.01
CA GLN A 586 13.32 -14.44 -1.65
C GLN A 586 12.86 -14.65 -0.20
N LEU A 587 13.38 -13.85 0.76
CA LEU A 587 12.96 -13.93 2.16
C LEU A 587 11.50 -13.50 2.36
N ALA A 588 11.02 -12.51 1.60
CA ALA A 588 9.64 -12.04 1.67
C ALA A 588 8.66 -13.09 1.10
N GLU A 589 9.02 -13.74 -0.01
CA GLU A 589 8.28 -14.84 -0.59
C GLU A 589 8.19 -16.03 0.37
N ALA A 590 9.32 -16.45 0.95
CA ALA A 590 9.37 -17.50 1.97
C ALA A 590 8.56 -17.17 3.24
N ALA A 591 8.52 -15.90 3.64
CA ALA A 591 7.72 -15.46 4.78
C ALA A 591 6.21 -15.46 4.48
N ALA A 592 5.82 -15.09 3.25
CA ALA A 592 4.43 -15.05 2.82
C ALA A 592 3.78 -16.45 2.80
N GLU A 593 4.56 -17.50 2.52
CA GLU A 593 4.08 -18.90 2.57
C GLU A 593 3.73 -19.38 4.00
N ILE A 594 4.36 -18.81 5.03
CA ILE A 594 4.24 -19.28 6.42
C ILE A 594 3.10 -18.59 7.19
N GLU A 595 2.74 -17.36 6.81
CA GLU A 595 1.75 -16.56 7.55
C GLU A 595 0.32 -17.18 7.61
N PRO A 596 -0.26 -17.77 6.55
CA PRO A 596 -1.60 -18.38 6.65
C PRO A 596 -1.62 -19.57 7.62
N VAL A 597 -0.54 -20.35 7.71
CA VAL A 597 -0.42 -21.46 8.67
C VAL A 597 -0.37 -20.96 10.11
N LYS A 598 0.37 -19.88 10.37
CA LYS A 598 0.42 -19.24 11.71
C LYS A 598 -0.91 -18.63 12.10
N ALA A 599 -1.65 -18.05 11.16
CA ALA A 599 -2.99 -17.52 11.42
C ALA A 599 -3.97 -18.64 11.82
N ALA A 600 -3.95 -19.77 11.11
CA ALA A 600 -4.76 -20.94 11.43
C ALA A 600 -4.43 -21.52 12.83
N ASP A 601 -3.15 -21.62 13.18
CA ASP A 601 -2.71 -22.16 14.48
C ASP A 601 -3.08 -21.24 15.67
N ARG A 602 -2.99 -19.92 15.47
CA ARG A 602 -3.47 -18.92 16.46
C ARG A 602 -4.98 -19.06 16.70
N LEU A 603 -5.77 -19.21 15.64
CA LEU A 603 -7.21 -19.40 15.74
C LEU A 603 -7.53 -20.71 16.47
N ARG A 604 -6.91 -21.83 16.08
CA ARG A 604 -7.06 -23.14 16.74
C ARG A 604 -6.74 -23.07 18.23
N THR A 605 -5.67 -22.37 18.61
CA THR A 605 -5.28 -22.20 20.01
C THR A 605 -6.28 -21.36 20.80
N ALA A 606 -6.84 -20.30 20.21
CA ALA A 606 -7.88 -19.49 20.85
C ALA A 606 -9.17 -20.29 21.09
N LEU A 607 -9.58 -21.10 20.09
CA LEU A 607 -10.75 -21.97 20.19
C LEU A 607 -10.62 -23.02 21.30
N LEU A 608 -9.48 -23.71 21.37
CA LEU A 608 -9.24 -24.72 22.41
C LEU A 608 -9.25 -24.12 23.82
N ARG A 609 -8.78 -22.88 23.99
CA ARG A 609 -8.86 -22.17 25.29
C ARG A 609 -10.28 -21.80 25.68
N ALA A 610 -11.10 -21.36 24.73
CA ALA A 610 -12.50 -21.02 24.97
C ALA A 610 -13.31 -22.27 25.38
N VAL A 611 -13.16 -23.37 24.63
CA VAL A 611 -13.80 -24.67 24.95
C VAL A 611 -13.39 -25.17 26.35
N GLY A 612 -12.09 -25.07 26.68
CA GLY A 612 -11.59 -25.50 27.98
C GLY A 612 -12.14 -24.71 29.17
N HIS A 613 -12.46 -23.43 28.98
CA HIS A 613 -13.07 -22.60 30.04
C HIS A 613 -14.52 -23.02 30.32
N ASP A 614 -15.33 -23.18 29.27
CA ASP A 614 -16.77 -23.42 29.42
C ASP A 614 -17.11 -24.85 29.85
N LEU A 615 -16.20 -25.81 29.63
CA LEU A 615 -16.30 -27.15 30.24
C LEU A 615 -15.91 -27.14 31.72
N ARG A 616 -14.96 -26.30 32.12
CA ARG A 616 -14.45 -26.26 33.50
C ARG A 616 -15.49 -25.73 34.48
N THR A 617 -16.30 -24.75 34.07
CA THR A 617 -17.32 -24.12 34.93
C THR A 617 -18.38 -25.09 35.45
N PRO A 618 -19.16 -25.82 34.61
CA PRO A 618 -20.13 -26.80 35.11
C PRO A 618 -19.46 -27.97 35.81
N LEU A 619 -18.27 -28.41 35.36
CA LEU A 619 -17.51 -29.46 36.03
C LEU A 619 -17.14 -29.06 37.46
N ALA A 620 -16.68 -27.83 37.68
CA ALA A 620 -16.32 -27.33 39.00
C ALA A 620 -17.54 -27.20 39.92
N ALA A 621 -18.68 -26.72 39.41
CA ALA A 621 -19.93 -26.61 40.16
C ALA A 621 -20.46 -27.99 40.60
N GLY A 622 -20.59 -28.93 39.66
CA GLY A 622 -21.03 -30.29 39.96
C GLY A 622 -20.05 -31.04 40.87
N TRP A 623 -18.75 -30.88 40.66
CA TRP A 623 -17.72 -31.44 41.53
C TRP A 623 -17.81 -30.90 42.95
N ALA A 624 -18.01 -29.59 43.13
CA ALA A 624 -18.17 -28.97 44.44
C ALA A 624 -19.42 -29.51 45.15
N ALA A 625 -20.56 -29.60 44.46
CA ALA A 625 -21.79 -30.13 45.03
C ALA A 625 -21.65 -31.61 45.48
N VAL A 626 -21.09 -32.46 44.61
CA VAL A 626 -20.83 -33.88 44.95
C VAL A 626 -19.81 -34.02 46.08
N THR A 627 -18.76 -33.18 46.11
CA THR A 627 -17.75 -33.22 47.17
C THR A 627 -18.34 -32.80 48.52
N SER A 628 -19.19 -31.76 48.54
CA SER A 628 -19.91 -31.31 49.73
C SER A 628 -20.81 -32.41 50.28
N LEU A 629 -21.59 -33.08 49.41
CA LEU A 629 -22.45 -34.22 49.80
C LEU A 629 -21.68 -35.44 50.33
N ARG A 630 -20.40 -35.61 49.95
CA ARG A 630 -19.54 -36.69 50.44
C ARG A 630 -18.80 -36.37 51.74
N GLY A 631 -18.77 -35.10 52.14
CA GLY A 631 -18.17 -34.66 53.40
C GLY A 631 -18.93 -35.22 54.59
N ARG A 632 -18.22 -35.72 55.61
CA ARG A 632 -18.83 -36.21 56.86
C ARG A 632 -18.82 -35.16 57.97
N ASP A 633 -18.34 -33.95 57.67
CA ASP A 633 -18.08 -32.89 58.63
C ASP A 633 -19.24 -31.89 58.77
N VAL A 634 -20.27 -31.99 57.91
CA VAL A 634 -21.43 -31.10 57.87
C VAL A 634 -22.71 -31.95 57.77
N GLU A 635 -23.66 -31.73 58.68
CA GLU A 635 -25.01 -32.29 58.56
C GLU A 635 -25.86 -31.34 57.72
N PHE A 636 -26.27 -31.79 56.53
CA PHE A 636 -27.14 -31.03 55.65
C PHE A 636 -28.61 -31.26 56.03
N SER A 637 -29.43 -30.21 55.94
CA SER A 637 -30.87 -30.39 55.94
C SER A 637 -31.31 -31.17 54.69
N GLU A 638 -32.51 -31.77 54.71
CA GLU A 638 -33.06 -32.43 53.51
C GLU A 638 -33.17 -31.45 52.33
N GLU A 639 -33.48 -30.18 52.60
CA GLU A 639 -33.59 -29.11 51.59
C GLU A 639 -32.23 -28.76 50.96
N ASP A 640 -31.19 -28.57 51.78
CA ASP A 640 -29.83 -28.28 51.27
C ASP A 640 -29.24 -29.48 50.50
N ARG A 641 -29.57 -30.70 50.94
CA ARG A 641 -29.15 -31.93 50.25
C ARG A 641 -29.78 -32.01 48.86
N ASP A 642 -31.07 -31.72 48.76
CA ASP A 642 -31.81 -31.73 47.50
C ASP A 642 -31.32 -30.59 46.57
N GLU A 643 -30.99 -29.41 47.10
CA GLU A 643 -30.39 -28.31 46.32
C GLU A 643 -29.00 -28.66 45.75
N LEU A 644 -28.15 -29.31 46.55
CA LEU A 644 -26.84 -29.78 46.10
C LEU A 644 -26.96 -30.89 45.05
N LEU A 645 -27.89 -31.83 45.21
CA LEU A 645 -28.17 -32.87 44.22
C LEU A 645 -28.70 -32.26 42.92
N ALA A 646 -29.62 -31.31 42.99
CA ALA A 646 -30.12 -30.57 41.83
C ALA A 646 -28.99 -29.82 41.11
N THR A 647 -28.12 -29.14 41.85
CA THR A 647 -26.95 -28.43 41.30
C THR A 647 -25.99 -29.39 40.56
N ALA A 648 -25.76 -30.58 41.12
CA ALA A 648 -24.92 -31.59 40.50
C ALA A 648 -25.55 -32.14 39.22
N ASP A 649 -26.85 -32.44 39.24
CA ASP A 649 -27.58 -32.98 38.09
C ASP A 649 -27.66 -31.95 36.94
N GLU A 650 -28.02 -30.70 37.25
CA GLU A 650 -28.03 -29.60 36.28
C GLU A 650 -26.65 -29.37 35.65
N SER A 651 -25.59 -29.46 36.45
CA SER A 651 -24.21 -29.30 35.99
C SER A 651 -23.79 -30.43 35.04
N MET A 652 -24.16 -31.68 35.35
CA MET A 652 -23.89 -32.85 34.50
C MET A 652 -24.70 -32.82 33.20
N ALA A 653 -25.98 -32.47 33.28
CA ALA A 653 -26.84 -32.29 32.10
C ALA A 653 -26.30 -31.18 31.19
N LYS A 654 -25.83 -30.07 31.78
CA LYS A 654 -25.19 -28.97 31.03
C LYS A 654 -23.89 -29.42 30.35
N LEU A 655 -23.03 -30.17 31.04
CA LEU A 655 -21.80 -30.70 30.46
C LEU A 655 -22.08 -31.65 29.30
N ASN A 656 -23.06 -32.55 29.44
CA ASN A 656 -23.44 -33.49 28.39
C ASN A 656 -23.91 -32.76 27.12
N ARG A 657 -24.80 -31.76 27.27
CA ARG A 657 -25.25 -30.92 26.15
C ARG A 657 -24.10 -30.18 25.45
N LEU A 658 -23.11 -29.66 26.19
CA LEU A 658 -21.95 -29.00 25.59
C LEU A 658 -21.07 -29.97 24.79
N LEU A 659 -20.88 -31.19 25.30
CA LEU A 659 -20.12 -32.23 24.62
C LEU A 659 -20.82 -32.68 23.32
N GLU A 660 -22.13 -32.92 23.39
CA GLU A 660 -22.94 -33.29 22.22
C GLU A 660 -22.89 -32.19 21.16
N ASN A 661 -23.06 -30.92 21.53
CA ASN A 661 -22.97 -29.80 20.59
C ASN A 661 -21.60 -29.73 19.88
N LEU A 662 -20.51 -30.06 20.58
CA LEU A 662 -19.17 -30.07 20.01
C LEU A 662 -18.95 -31.27 19.06
N LEU A 663 -19.45 -32.45 19.43
CA LEU A 663 -19.39 -33.64 18.59
C LEU A 663 -20.22 -33.48 17.31
N ASP A 664 -21.40 -32.87 17.41
CA ASP A 664 -22.26 -32.66 16.24
C ASP A 664 -21.69 -31.60 15.30
N LEU A 665 -21.11 -30.52 15.83
CA LEU A 665 -20.37 -29.56 15.01
C LEU A 665 -19.18 -30.23 14.30
N SER A 666 -18.41 -31.07 15.01
CA SER A 666 -17.30 -31.81 14.40
C SER A 666 -17.76 -32.77 13.30
N ARG A 667 -18.91 -33.42 13.46
CA ARG A 667 -19.48 -34.32 12.45
C ARG A 667 -20.00 -33.54 11.25
N LEU A 668 -20.56 -32.37 11.49
CA LEU A 668 -21.08 -31.46 10.48
C LEU A 668 -19.96 -30.86 9.63
N GLU A 669 -18.86 -30.39 10.23
CA GLU A 669 -17.66 -29.92 9.51
C GLU A 669 -17.00 -31.04 8.69
N ALA A 670 -17.06 -32.28 9.16
CA ALA A 670 -16.56 -33.44 8.44
C ALA A 670 -17.52 -33.94 7.33
N GLY A 671 -18.77 -33.43 7.28
CA GLY A 671 -19.80 -33.86 6.35
C GLY A 671 -20.33 -35.29 6.60
N VAL A 672 -20.15 -35.84 7.80
CA VAL A 672 -20.48 -37.25 8.15
C VAL A 672 -21.67 -37.34 9.11
N LEU A 673 -22.56 -36.34 9.13
CA LEU A 673 -23.74 -36.36 10.00
C LEU A 673 -24.78 -37.36 9.42
N PRO A 674 -25.10 -38.48 10.11
CA PRO A 674 -26.12 -39.41 9.64
C PRO A 674 -27.51 -38.76 9.78
N LEU A 675 -28.29 -38.74 8.70
CA LEU A 675 -29.63 -38.15 8.65
C LEU A 675 -30.68 -39.23 8.43
N ASN A 676 -31.67 -39.31 9.32
CA ASN A 676 -32.84 -40.17 9.17
C ASN A 676 -34.07 -39.33 8.83
N LEU A 677 -34.13 -38.85 7.59
CA LEU A 677 -35.22 -37.99 7.12
C LEU A 677 -36.53 -38.80 7.00
N ARG A 678 -37.57 -38.37 7.72
CA ARG A 678 -38.94 -38.90 7.63
C ARG A 678 -39.99 -37.79 7.62
N ALA A 679 -41.16 -38.10 7.08
CA ALA A 679 -42.31 -37.20 7.14
C ALA A 679 -42.75 -37.03 8.59
N THR A 680 -42.64 -35.82 9.12
CA THR A 680 -42.84 -35.51 10.55
C THR A 680 -43.80 -34.35 10.69
N SER A 681 -44.80 -34.47 11.56
CA SER A 681 -45.69 -33.35 11.91
C SER A 681 -45.00 -32.41 12.89
N LEU A 682 -45.20 -31.09 12.77
CA LEU A 682 -44.67 -30.14 13.75
C LEU A 682 -45.26 -30.37 15.16
N GLU A 683 -46.45 -30.95 15.25
CA GLU A 683 -47.10 -31.34 16.51
C GLU A 683 -46.35 -32.47 17.24
N GLU A 684 -45.57 -33.28 16.53
CA GLU A 684 -44.73 -34.34 17.13
C GLU A 684 -43.49 -33.75 17.80
N VAL A 685 -42.96 -32.63 17.27
CA VAL A 685 -41.64 -32.10 17.64
C VAL A 685 -41.74 -30.91 18.61
N LEU A 686 -42.70 -30.01 18.39
CA LEU A 686 -42.81 -28.77 19.16
C LEU A 686 -43.03 -28.98 20.67
N PRO A 687 -43.87 -29.93 21.15
CA PRO A 687 -44.04 -30.15 22.58
C PRO A 687 -42.74 -30.58 23.29
N MET A 688 -41.93 -31.41 22.63
CA MET A 688 -40.64 -31.86 23.18
C MET A 688 -39.60 -30.75 23.14
N ALA A 689 -39.49 -30.04 22.00
CA ALA A 689 -38.52 -28.97 21.83
C ALA A 689 -38.75 -27.75 22.73
N LEU A 690 -39.99 -27.54 23.20
CA LEU A 690 -40.39 -26.38 24.00
C LEU A 690 -40.60 -26.72 25.49
N ALA A 691 -40.38 -27.97 25.91
CA ALA A 691 -40.64 -28.42 27.28
C ALA A 691 -39.89 -27.58 28.35
N ASP A 692 -38.65 -27.19 28.04
CA ASP A 692 -37.78 -26.44 28.95
C ASP A 692 -37.86 -24.90 28.75
N VAL A 693 -38.77 -24.42 27.88
CA VAL A 693 -38.92 -23.00 27.56
C VAL A 693 -40.19 -22.45 28.22
N PRO A 694 -40.07 -21.60 29.25
CA PRO A 694 -41.24 -21.04 29.92
C PRO A 694 -41.96 -20.03 29.01
N ASP A 695 -43.30 -19.96 29.13
CA ASP A 695 -44.13 -18.91 28.54
C ASP A 695 -44.06 -18.78 27.00
N VAL A 696 -44.30 -19.88 26.27
CA VAL A 696 -44.38 -19.91 24.79
C VAL A 696 -45.83 -19.83 24.30
N ASP A 697 -46.09 -18.96 23.31
CA ASP A 697 -47.39 -18.83 22.60
C ASP A 697 -47.29 -19.51 21.22
N LEU A 698 -48.01 -20.62 21.03
CA LEU A 698 -48.09 -21.35 19.76
C LEU A 698 -49.25 -20.80 18.92
N ARG A 699 -49.00 -20.43 17.65
CA ARG A 699 -50.04 -19.94 16.72
C ARG A 699 -49.93 -20.56 15.34
N ASP A 700 -51.07 -20.90 14.75
CA ASP A 700 -51.18 -21.36 13.35
C ASP A 700 -50.38 -22.66 13.05
N VAL A 701 -50.14 -23.50 14.06
CA VAL A 701 -49.34 -24.73 13.92
C VAL A 701 -50.17 -25.96 13.54
N GLU A 702 -51.46 -25.96 13.90
CA GLU A 702 -52.37 -27.13 13.87
C GLU A 702 -52.82 -27.57 12.45
N SER A 703 -52.53 -26.77 11.41
CA SER A 703 -52.97 -27.02 10.03
C SER A 703 -51.82 -27.15 9.03
N ILE A 704 -50.60 -27.37 9.53
CA ILE A 704 -49.38 -27.41 8.74
C ILE A 704 -49.10 -28.83 8.23
N PRO A 705 -48.86 -29.03 6.92
CA PRO A 705 -48.53 -30.35 6.41
C PRO A 705 -47.17 -30.87 6.93
N PRO A 706 -46.95 -32.20 6.95
CA PRO A 706 -45.70 -32.78 7.42
C PRO A 706 -44.46 -32.30 6.64
N VAL A 707 -43.34 -32.14 7.34
CA VAL A 707 -42.04 -31.76 6.78
C VAL A 707 -41.12 -32.97 6.68
N LEU A 708 -40.20 -32.97 5.71
CA LEU A 708 -39.20 -34.02 5.55
C LEU A 708 -37.94 -33.68 6.37
N VAL A 709 -37.83 -34.25 7.57
CA VAL A 709 -36.79 -33.91 8.55
C VAL A 709 -36.37 -35.12 9.36
N ASP A 710 -35.25 -35.01 10.08
CA ASP A 710 -34.90 -35.91 11.18
C ASP A 710 -35.48 -35.31 12.49
N PRO A 711 -36.52 -35.91 13.11
CA PRO A 711 -37.21 -35.30 14.24
C PRO A 711 -36.33 -34.95 15.44
N PRO A 712 -35.43 -35.85 15.93
CA PRO A 712 -34.45 -35.49 16.96
C PRO A 712 -33.57 -34.28 16.62
N LEU A 713 -33.15 -34.13 15.35
CA LEU A 713 -32.34 -32.98 14.94
C LEU A 713 -33.18 -31.70 14.85
N LEU A 714 -34.42 -31.80 14.36
CA LEU A 714 -35.34 -30.66 14.32
C LEU A 714 -35.74 -30.19 15.71
N GLU A 715 -36.00 -31.12 16.64
CA GLU A 715 -36.26 -30.82 18.05
C GLU A 715 -35.15 -29.95 18.63
N ARG A 716 -33.90 -30.33 18.37
CA ARG A 716 -32.73 -29.61 18.85
C ARG A 716 -32.52 -28.25 18.19
N VAL A 717 -32.82 -28.12 16.90
CA VAL A 717 -32.84 -26.81 16.22
C VAL A 717 -33.84 -25.89 16.92
N ILE A 718 -35.06 -26.36 17.14
CA ILE A 718 -36.13 -25.56 17.74
C ILE A 718 -35.81 -25.22 19.21
N ALA A 719 -35.34 -26.17 20.00
CA ALA A 719 -34.95 -25.96 21.39
C ALA A 719 -33.84 -24.91 21.52
N ASN A 720 -32.85 -24.93 20.62
CA ASN A 720 -31.79 -23.92 20.59
C ASN A 720 -32.32 -22.52 20.24
N LEU A 721 -33.23 -22.42 19.26
CA LEU A 721 -33.81 -21.14 18.86
C LEU A 721 -34.75 -20.58 19.92
N ALA A 722 -35.65 -21.40 20.47
CA ALA A 722 -36.60 -21.01 21.49
C ALA A 722 -35.90 -20.67 22.82
N GLY A 723 -34.88 -21.45 23.21
CA GLY A 723 -34.05 -21.14 24.36
C GLY A 723 -33.27 -19.83 24.21
N ASN A 724 -32.82 -19.51 23.00
CA ASN A 724 -32.21 -18.21 22.70
C ASN A 724 -33.23 -17.07 22.78
N ALA A 725 -34.41 -17.26 22.17
CA ALA A 725 -35.50 -16.29 22.20
C ALA A 725 -35.98 -15.96 23.62
N ALA A 726 -36.10 -16.97 24.49
CA ALA A 726 -36.51 -16.80 25.88
C ALA A 726 -35.49 -16.00 26.70
N ARG A 727 -34.20 -16.20 26.46
CA ARG A 727 -33.12 -15.46 27.16
C ARG A 727 -33.12 -13.96 26.84
N HIS A 728 -33.46 -13.60 25.60
CA HIS A 728 -33.43 -12.22 25.14
C HIS A 728 -34.78 -11.51 25.24
N THR A 729 -35.86 -12.25 25.51
CA THR A 729 -37.19 -11.67 25.71
C THR A 729 -37.30 -11.06 27.11
N PRO A 730 -37.73 -9.79 27.27
CA PRO A 730 -37.92 -9.15 28.56
C PRO A 730 -38.99 -9.85 29.42
N ALA A 731 -38.83 -9.81 30.74
CA ALA A 731 -39.79 -10.38 31.69
C ALA A 731 -41.22 -9.85 31.46
N GLY A 732 -42.21 -10.76 31.41
CA GLY A 732 -43.62 -10.44 31.17
C GLY A 732 -44.05 -10.45 29.69
N ARG A 733 -43.15 -10.78 28.75
CA ARG A 733 -43.46 -11.04 27.33
C ARG A 733 -43.21 -12.50 26.99
N ARG A 734 -44.03 -13.06 26.11
CA ARG A 734 -43.97 -14.48 25.68
C ARG A 734 -43.20 -14.63 24.38
N VAL A 735 -42.45 -15.73 24.25
CA VAL A 735 -41.87 -16.16 22.97
C VAL A 735 -43.02 -16.68 22.11
N MET A 736 -43.10 -16.25 20.85
CA MET A 736 -44.17 -16.69 19.95
C MET A 736 -43.59 -17.61 18.88
N VAL A 737 -44.22 -18.78 18.69
CA VAL A 737 -43.84 -19.73 17.64
C VAL A 737 -45.03 -19.86 16.69
N THR A 738 -44.79 -19.55 15.42
CA THR A 738 -45.83 -19.65 14.37
C THR A 738 -45.30 -20.39 13.16
N ALA A 739 -46.18 -21.07 12.44
CA ALA A 739 -45.81 -21.83 11.25
C ALA A 739 -46.72 -21.46 10.07
N SER A 740 -46.17 -21.49 8.86
CA SER A 740 -46.92 -21.25 7.62
C SER A 740 -46.38 -22.11 6.48
N ALA A 741 -47.25 -22.64 5.62
CA ALA A 741 -46.83 -23.40 4.45
C ALA A 741 -47.00 -22.56 3.16
N LEU A 742 -45.93 -22.39 2.38
CA LEU A 742 -45.93 -21.66 1.11
C LEU A 742 -44.92 -22.29 0.13
N GLY A 743 -45.31 -22.42 -1.14
CA GLY A 743 -44.37 -22.74 -2.23
C GLY A 743 -43.62 -24.07 -2.10
N GLY A 744 -44.24 -25.12 -1.52
CA GLY A 744 -43.57 -26.41 -1.34
C GLY A 744 -42.75 -26.52 -0.04
N ARG A 745 -42.78 -25.50 0.82
CA ARG A 745 -42.01 -25.43 2.07
C ARG A 745 -42.88 -25.02 3.25
N VAL A 746 -42.41 -25.37 4.45
CA VAL A 746 -42.97 -24.92 5.73
C VAL A 746 -41.97 -23.97 6.38
N GLU A 747 -42.45 -22.80 6.76
CA GLU A 747 -41.70 -21.79 7.49
C GLU A 747 -42.17 -21.76 8.93
N LEU A 748 -41.29 -22.16 9.85
CA LEU A 748 -41.47 -22.04 11.29
C LEU A 748 -40.73 -20.79 11.77
N ARG A 749 -41.45 -19.87 12.42
CA ARG A 749 -40.92 -18.62 12.94
C ARG A 749 -40.89 -18.68 14.46
N VAL A 750 -39.71 -18.49 15.03
CA VAL A 750 -39.50 -18.29 16.47
C VAL A 750 -39.26 -16.81 16.71
N VAL A 751 -40.22 -16.15 17.35
CA VAL A 751 -40.29 -14.69 17.50
C VAL A 751 -39.95 -14.30 18.92
N ASP A 752 -38.87 -13.54 19.11
CA ASP A 752 -38.55 -12.87 20.36
C ASP A 752 -38.94 -11.38 20.32
N ARG A 753 -39.02 -10.79 21.53
CA ARG A 753 -39.32 -9.37 21.76
C ARG A 753 -38.17 -8.64 22.44
N GLY A 754 -36.95 -9.10 22.21
CA GLY A 754 -35.72 -8.56 22.79
C GLY A 754 -35.27 -7.24 22.17
N PRO A 755 -34.05 -6.78 22.49
CA PRO A 755 -33.50 -5.54 21.93
C PRO A 755 -33.26 -5.59 20.41
N GLY A 756 -33.35 -6.79 19.80
CA GLY A 756 -33.04 -7.02 18.39
C GLY A 756 -31.54 -6.93 18.11
N LEU A 757 -31.17 -7.05 16.83
CA LEU A 757 -29.78 -7.03 16.40
C LEU A 757 -29.55 -6.02 15.26
N PRO A 758 -28.42 -5.27 15.28
CA PRO A 758 -28.04 -4.40 14.17
C PRO A 758 -28.02 -5.16 12.84
N THR A 759 -28.48 -4.53 11.76
CA THR A 759 -28.48 -5.14 10.42
C THR A 759 -27.07 -5.45 9.91
N THR A 760 -26.04 -4.76 10.42
CA THR A 760 -24.63 -5.04 10.17
C THR A 760 -24.13 -6.18 11.06
N GLY A 761 -23.94 -7.38 10.50
CA GLY A 761 -23.33 -8.53 11.19
C GLY A 761 -24.25 -9.73 11.43
N ARG A 762 -25.45 -9.77 10.85
CA ARG A 762 -26.39 -10.91 10.99
C ARG A 762 -25.84 -12.24 10.48
N GLU A 763 -25.00 -12.23 9.44
CA GLU A 763 -24.35 -13.45 8.95
C GLU A 763 -23.33 -14.00 9.96
N ARG A 764 -22.68 -13.11 10.72
CA ARG A 764 -21.72 -13.48 11.77
C ARG A 764 -22.39 -14.10 13.00
N LEU A 765 -23.71 -14.05 13.13
CA LEU A 765 -24.44 -14.75 14.21
C LEU A 765 -24.33 -16.27 14.11
N PHE A 766 -24.13 -16.79 12.90
CA PHE A 766 -24.08 -18.21 12.62
C PHE A 766 -22.65 -18.74 12.51
N GLU A 767 -21.64 -17.88 12.63
CA GLU A 767 -20.26 -18.32 12.72
C GLU A 767 -20.03 -19.00 14.09
N PRO A 768 -19.37 -20.17 14.13
CA PRO A 768 -19.04 -20.82 15.39
C PRO A 768 -18.29 -19.89 16.34
N PHE A 769 -18.63 -19.94 17.63
CA PHE A 769 -17.97 -19.19 18.71
C PHE A 769 -18.14 -17.67 18.67
N GLN A 770 -19.02 -17.12 17.82
CA GLN A 770 -19.36 -15.70 17.86
C GLN A 770 -20.36 -15.38 18.97
N ARG A 771 -20.15 -14.24 19.64
CA ARG A 771 -21.08 -13.66 20.62
C ARG A 771 -21.27 -12.18 20.28
N LEU A 772 -22.50 -11.78 20.00
CA LEU A 772 -22.84 -10.39 19.68
C LEU A 772 -23.61 -9.79 20.85
N GLY A 773 -22.90 -9.03 21.69
CA GLY A 773 -23.48 -8.26 22.80
C GLY A 773 -23.89 -9.09 24.02
N ASP A 774 -22.93 -9.45 24.87
CA ASP A 774 -23.02 -9.32 26.34
C ASP A 774 -21.64 -9.69 26.94
N THR A 775 -21.15 -8.91 27.90
CA THR A 775 -19.84 -9.14 28.56
C THR A 775 -19.91 -10.13 29.73
N ASP A 776 -21.08 -10.71 29.98
CA ASP A 776 -21.25 -11.69 31.05
C ASP A 776 -20.73 -13.07 30.62
N ASN A 777 -19.76 -13.58 31.38
CA ASN A 777 -19.09 -14.87 31.16
C ASN A 777 -19.96 -16.10 31.52
N THR A 778 -21.27 -15.92 31.72
CA THR A 778 -22.19 -16.95 32.22
C THR A 778 -22.93 -17.70 31.10
N THR A 779 -22.83 -17.25 29.86
CA THR A 779 -23.77 -17.59 28.77
C THR A 779 -23.09 -18.16 27.51
N GLY A 780 -22.86 -19.48 27.50
CA GLY A 780 -22.76 -20.36 26.31
C GLY A 780 -21.58 -20.19 25.32
N LEU A 781 -21.13 -21.31 24.71
CA LEU A 781 -20.01 -21.40 23.76
C LEU A 781 -20.18 -20.64 22.42
N GLY A 782 -21.30 -19.94 22.19
CA GLY A 782 -21.60 -19.34 20.87
C GLY A 782 -21.81 -20.36 19.74
N LEU A 783 -22.10 -21.62 20.09
CA LEU A 783 -22.28 -22.72 19.12
C LEU A 783 -23.74 -22.96 18.71
N GLY A 784 -24.71 -22.48 19.50
CA GLY A 784 -26.11 -22.86 19.35
C GLY A 784 -26.72 -22.45 18.01
N LEU A 785 -26.46 -21.21 17.56
CA LEU A 785 -26.98 -20.71 16.28
C LEU A 785 -26.25 -21.32 15.07
N ALA A 786 -24.93 -21.49 15.16
CA ALA A 786 -24.12 -22.16 14.13
C ALA A 786 -24.59 -23.61 13.91
N LEU A 787 -24.80 -24.35 15.00
CA LEU A 787 -25.33 -25.72 14.95
C LEU A 787 -26.77 -25.75 14.44
N ALA A 788 -27.65 -24.86 14.91
CA ALA A 788 -29.03 -24.79 14.45
C ALA A 788 -29.11 -24.55 12.93
N ARG A 789 -28.27 -23.67 12.39
CA ARG A 789 -28.18 -23.43 10.94
C ARG A 789 -27.65 -24.65 10.20
N GLY A 790 -26.53 -25.22 10.65
CA GLY A 790 -25.93 -26.38 10.01
C GLY A 790 -26.88 -27.59 9.99
N LEU A 791 -27.56 -27.88 11.10
CA LEU A 791 -28.53 -28.98 11.17
C LEU A 791 -29.73 -28.74 10.24
N THR A 792 -30.22 -27.50 10.17
CA THR A 792 -31.31 -27.11 9.27
C THR A 792 -30.89 -27.26 7.80
N GLU A 793 -29.69 -26.80 7.44
CA GLU A 793 -29.14 -26.93 6.09
C GLU A 793 -28.87 -28.40 5.71
N ALA A 794 -28.40 -29.22 6.66
CA ALA A 794 -28.24 -30.66 6.47
C ALA A 794 -29.57 -31.36 6.14
N MET A 795 -30.69 -30.87 6.69
CA MET A 795 -32.05 -31.33 6.36
C MET A 795 -32.64 -30.66 5.10
N ASN A 796 -31.82 -30.03 4.24
CA ASN A 796 -32.23 -29.27 3.05
C ASN A 796 -33.13 -28.05 3.33
N GLY A 797 -33.09 -27.53 4.57
CA GLY A 797 -33.76 -26.31 4.98
C GLY A 797 -32.87 -25.08 4.94
N SER A 798 -33.39 -23.96 5.42
CA SER A 798 -32.62 -22.73 5.66
C SER A 798 -33.04 -22.05 6.96
N LEU A 799 -32.08 -21.42 7.65
CA LEU A 799 -32.33 -20.63 8.86
C LEU A 799 -31.93 -19.17 8.63
N THR A 800 -32.88 -18.25 8.73
CA THR A 800 -32.65 -16.81 8.46
C THR A 800 -33.18 -15.91 9.58
N PRO A 801 -32.45 -14.85 9.97
CA PRO A 801 -32.91 -13.87 10.93
C PRO A 801 -33.68 -12.72 10.26
N GLU A 802 -34.85 -12.40 10.79
CA GLU A 802 -35.72 -11.29 10.39
C GLU A 802 -35.97 -10.34 11.57
N ASP A 803 -36.36 -9.10 11.27
CA ASP A 803 -36.73 -8.12 12.30
C ASP A 803 -38.17 -8.38 12.79
N THR A 804 -38.37 -8.44 14.10
CA THR A 804 -39.72 -8.55 14.68
C THR A 804 -40.41 -7.19 14.64
N PRO A 805 -41.62 -7.05 14.05
CA PRO A 805 -42.39 -5.81 14.09
C PRO A 805 -42.66 -5.38 15.54
N GLY A 806 -42.15 -4.21 15.93
CA GLY A 806 -42.24 -3.69 17.30
C GLY A 806 -41.02 -3.96 18.20
N GLY A 807 -39.92 -4.47 17.63
CA GLY A 807 -38.68 -4.77 18.35
C GLY A 807 -38.52 -6.26 18.68
N GLY A 808 -37.30 -6.76 18.54
CA GLY A 808 -36.92 -8.17 18.69
C GLY A 808 -36.36 -8.79 17.40
N LEU A 809 -36.00 -10.07 17.48
CA LEU A 809 -35.51 -10.88 16.37
C LEU A 809 -36.48 -12.04 16.11
N THR A 810 -36.71 -12.33 14.83
CA THR A 810 -37.49 -13.49 14.39
C THR A 810 -36.56 -14.45 13.67
N MET A 811 -36.45 -15.68 14.17
CA MET A 811 -35.69 -16.74 13.52
C MET A 811 -36.63 -17.58 12.65
N VAL A 812 -36.40 -17.57 11.34
CA VAL A 812 -37.22 -18.29 10.35
C VAL A 812 -36.51 -19.56 9.90
N VAL A 813 -37.09 -20.71 10.23
CA VAL A 813 -36.67 -22.04 9.80
C VAL A 813 -37.55 -22.45 8.62
N SER A 814 -36.99 -22.56 7.43
CA SER A 814 -37.69 -23.03 6.22
C SER A 814 -37.31 -24.48 5.92
N LEU A 815 -38.29 -25.38 5.84
CA LEU A 815 -38.09 -26.82 5.66
C LEU A 815 -38.88 -27.34 4.44
N PRO A 816 -38.39 -28.38 3.73
CA PRO A 816 -39.11 -28.99 2.63
C PRO A 816 -40.37 -29.74 3.13
N LEU A 817 -41.48 -29.60 2.39
CA LEU A 817 -42.66 -30.44 2.61
C LEU A 817 -42.34 -31.91 2.30
N ALA A 818 -42.94 -32.82 3.07
CA ALA A 818 -42.94 -34.23 2.70
C ALA A 818 -43.95 -34.45 1.55
N ASP A 819 -43.47 -34.89 0.38
CA ASP A 819 -44.34 -35.18 -0.76
C ASP A 819 -45.36 -36.28 -0.38
N ARG A 820 -46.63 -36.05 -0.77
CA ARG A 820 -47.76 -36.98 -0.52
C ARG A 820 -47.53 -38.41 -1.06
N ALA A 821 -46.55 -38.63 -1.93
CA ALA A 821 -46.24 -39.92 -2.51
C ALA A 821 -45.56 -40.91 -1.53
N SER A 822 -45.01 -40.45 -0.41
CA SER A 822 -44.31 -41.33 0.56
C SER A 822 -45.22 -41.88 1.67
N GLN A 823 -46.54 -41.66 1.61
CA GLN A 823 -47.52 -42.22 2.56
C GLN A 823 -48.08 -43.60 2.14
N ALA A 824 -47.55 -44.23 1.09
CA ALA A 824 -47.99 -45.58 0.69
C ALA A 824 -47.16 -46.68 1.36
N ASP A 825 -47.76 -47.27 2.41
CA ASP A 825 -47.58 -48.61 2.99
C ASP A 825 -46.18 -49.11 3.46
N PRO A 826 -46.02 -49.53 4.73
CA PRO A 826 -44.85 -50.27 5.22
C PRO A 826 -44.88 -51.78 4.88
N ALA A 827 -45.71 -52.22 3.92
CA ALA A 827 -46.06 -53.63 3.74
C ALA A 827 -45.69 -54.24 2.38
N THR A 828 -44.62 -53.82 1.70
CA THR A 828 -44.03 -54.61 0.59
C THR A 828 -42.60 -54.21 0.30
N ALA A 829 -41.62 -54.83 0.96
CA ALA A 829 -40.25 -54.87 0.47
C ALA A 829 -39.63 -56.22 0.85
N THR A 830 -39.71 -57.18 -0.07
CA THR A 830 -38.97 -58.44 -0.02
C THR A 830 -37.48 -58.14 -0.26
N PRO A 831 -36.53 -58.72 0.50
CA PRO A 831 -35.13 -58.40 0.34
C PRO A 831 -34.53 -59.17 -0.84
N THR A 832 -34.16 -58.47 -1.91
CA THR A 832 -33.26 -59.02 -2.94
C THR A 832 -31.83 -58.96 -2.44
N SER A 833 -31.24 -60.14 -2.26
CA SER A 833 -29.82 -60.33 -2.01
C SER A 833 -29.01 -59.94 -3.25
N HIS A 834 -27.96 -59.13 -3.07
CA HIS A 834 -26.87 -59.09 -4.03
C HIS A 834 -25.53 -59.11 -3.32
N ARG A 835 -24.80 -60.19 -3.58
CA ARG A 835 -23.40 -60.45 -3.27
C ARG A 835 -22.49 -59.41 -3.95
N ALA A 836 -21.44 -59.05 -3.23
CA ALA A 836 -20.21 -58.39 -3.68
C ALA A 836 -19.47 -59.22 -4.78
N PRO A 837 -18.49 -58.66 -5.50
CA PRO A 837 -17.25 -58.10 -4.92
C PRO A 837 -17.08 -56.58 -5.06
#